data_AF-A0A956GH77-F1
#
_entry.id   AF-A0A956GH77-F1
#
_cell.length_a   1.000
_cell.length_b   1.000
_cell.length_c   1.000
_cell.angle_alpha   90.00
_cell.angle_beta   90.00
_cell.angle_gamma   90.00
#
_symmetry.space_group_name_H-M   'P 1'
#
loop_
_entity.id
_entity.type
_entity.pdbx_description
1 polymer ?
#
loop_
_entity_poly.entity_id
_entity_poly.type
_entity_poly.pdbx_seq_one_letter_code
_entity_poly.pdbx_strand_id
1 'polypeptide(L)'
;MTRTLTIPIVLALALAVASGCNEKPEARGGPGAGAACMPSLDSFESALWKPILSTRCLGCHNEKGAAKASRLVLALPAEADYLKRNLETLAKVAAIEEDGSSVLLTRPSNTHSKGHPGGALARPGSADYATLQRFVGQISGSESCSEPTPGTCGPQVFGPRTLRRLTGAEYDNTVADLLGVSSAYGKDFVADTVVHGFANNASALTVSPLLADQLHAAAEALAKKAVSERLSAISPCDGSADARGCAAKFINQLGERAFRRPVEIDELTRYMKVFDASASAGFADGIEAVVSAMLQSPFFLYRSELGVPVPDKKGVYQLSGYEIASELSYLIWQSMPDDALLAAARRGDLVTAAGVAVEARRMLASPRAAPSIEQFVIAWLGVDRVRSTPKDATIFPGFDQNVRQAMLEQVRQFVRYVLQQGDGTFKELLTARYSVVDDSLATFYGIAAPGTKNADGFGKVDSADASGLLTLGAVLATYASPDASSPIHRGVLVRERLLCEDLPPPPANISVEPPGLDPKLTTRERYAQHSTDAACRGCHELIDPIGFGFERFDGVGRPRADENGHSIDTHGSIHGTNVTFDGVAQLGAHLAQDKQARRCFTMQWLRWSYGQEGGAARECLLDNLVAAFDKAAAAGSPSVEALIVALTQTDHFRLRSGPEGGSGPGAAPSGGDAGPGPAPDGGGGGDGGSVAPGASQTSPGITVDVVTDSQWDTGYCNKVNVKNTSSAPVDWVVRLQPQGTINQHWSANKRDEGGAVIFDGLDWNNVLQPGQSTSFGFCATL
;
A
#
# COMPACT_ATOMS: atom_id res chain seq x y z
N MET A 1 -22.69 80.00 -10.33
CA MET A 1 -23.68 80.67 -9.46
C MET A 1 -24.81 79.69 -9.18
N THR A 2 -25.40 79.68 -7.97
CA THR A 2 -26.80 79.24 -7.61
C THR A 2 -27.35 77.88 -8.14
N ARG A 3 -28.09 77.03 -7.40
CA ARG A 3 -28.63 76.95 -6.01
C ARG A 3 -28.85 75.44 -5.71
N THR A 4 -28.57 74.84 -4.55
CA THR A 4 -29.21 74.95 -3.20
C THR A 4 -30.57 74.24 -3.07
N LEU A 5 -30.65 73.23 -2.18
CA LEU A 5 -31.88 72.68 -1.55
C LEU A 5 -31.53 71.96 -0.21
N THR A 6 -32.49 71.87 0.72
CA THR A 6 -32.32 71.79 2.21
C THR A 6 -33.67 71.38 2.86
N ILE A 7 -33.92 70.92 4.11
CA ILE A 7 -33.25 70.57 5.42
C ILE A 7 -34.36 69.88 6.30
N PRO A 8 -34.19 69.23 7.49
CA PRO A 8 -33.05 68.99 8.40
C PRO A 8 -32.69 67.46 8.45
N ILE A 9 -32.08 66.77 9.45
CA ILE A 9 -31.54 66.94 10.82
C ILE A 9 -32.50 66.87 12.06
N VAL A 10 -32.33 65.86 12.93
CA VAL A 10 -32.81 65.80 14.35
C VAL A 10 -31.75 65.07 15.21
N LEU A 11 -31.58 65.45 16.49
CA LEU A 11 -30.54 64.98 17.41
C LEU A 11 -31.08 64.85 18.85
N ALA A 12 -30.60 63.87 19.65
CA ALA A 12 -30.83 63.83 21.10
C ALA A 12 -29.68 63.17 21.89
N LEU A 13 -29.22 63.86 22.93
CA LEU A 13 -28.40 63.39 24.06
C LEU A 13 -29.35 63.20 25.27
N ALA A 14 -28.99 62.67 26.45
CA ALA A 14 -27.94 61.76 26.98
C ALA A 14 -28.26 61.55 28.48
N LEU A 15 -27.57 60.64 29.19
CA LEU A 15 -26.91 60.90 30.49
C LEU A 15 -26.14 59.67 31.00
N ALA A 16 -25.28 59.86 32.00
CA ALA A 16 -24.52 58.81 32.68
C ALA A 16 -24.47 59.04 34.20
N VAL A 17 -24.23 57.99 34.98
CA VAL A 17 -23.95 58.03 36.43
C VAL A 17 -22.84 57.01 36.73
N ALA A 18 -21.93 57.30 37.65
CA ALA A 18 -20.78 56.44 37.94
C ALA A 18 -20.34 56.48 39.42
N SER A 19 -19.91 55.31 39.91
CA SER A 19 -19.07 54.97 41.07
C SER A 19 -18.50 53.57 40.74
N GLY A 20 -17.24 53.18 40.96
CA GLY A 20 -16.35 53.42 42.10
C GLY A 20 -16.31 52.12 42.94
N CYS A 21 -15.18 51.42 43.18
CA CYS A 21 -13.77 51.73 42.94
C CYS A 21 -12.90 50.45 42.76
N ASN A 22 -11.61 50.67 42.45
CA ASN A 22 -10.42 49.86 42.81
C ASN A 22 -9.82 48.80 41.84
N GLU A 23 -8.62 49.17 41.35
CA GLU A 23 -7.40 48.38 41.07
C GLU A 23 -7.37 47.19 40.07
N LYS A 24 -6.44 47.31 39.10
CA LYS A 24 -5.93 46.24 38.22
C LYS A 24 -4.56 45.73 38.70
N PRO A 25 -4.25 44.45 38.49
CA PRO A 25 -2.95 44.00 37.99
C PRO A 25 -2.96 43.91 36.44
N GLU A 26 -1.81 44.14 35.79
CA GLU A 26 -1.69 44.02 34.33
C GLU A 26 -1.43 42.57 33.90
N ALA A 27 -2.32 41.99 33.09
CA ALA A 27 -2.09 40.68 32.47
C ALA A 27 -1.38 40.83 31.11
N ARG A 28 -0.15 40.35 31.01
CA ARG A 28 0.50 40.07 29.71
C ARG A 28 0.01 38.72 29.20
N GLY A 29 -0.58 38.68 28.01
CA GLY A 29 -1.01 37.45 27.35
C GLY A 29 -0.93 37.58 25.84
N GLY A 30 -0.31 36.60 25.17
CA GLY A 30 -0.25 36.50 23.71
C GLY A 30 -1.50 35.84 23.12
N PRO A 31 -1.62 35.80 21.78
CA PRO A 31 -2.80 35.25 21.11
C PRO A 31 -2.81 33.71 21.06
N GLY A 32 -3.98 33.10 21.28
CA GLY A 32 -4.34 31.83 20.65
C GLY A 32 -4.10 30.52 21.42
N ALA A 33 -4.45 30.45 22.70
CA ALA A 33 -4.79 29.18 23.34
C ALA A 33 -6.31 28.97 23.34
N GLY A 34 -6.78 27.74 23.12
CA GLY A 34 -8.19 27.38 23.25
C GLY A 34 -8.59 27.18 24.72
N ALA A 35 -9.90 27.12 24.97
CA ALA A 35 -10.40 26.55 26.21
C ALA A 35 -10.45 25.03 26.08
N ALA A 36 -9.93 24.31 27.09
CA ALA A 36 -10.04 22.86 27.17
C ALA A 36 -11.51 22.41 27.03
N CYS A 37 -11.75 21.39 26.21
CA CYS A 37 -13.07 21.01 25.75
C CYS A 37 -13.17 19.51 25.48
N MET A 38 -14.40 18.99 25.36
CA MET A 38 -14.65 17.61 24.92
C MET A 38 -15.27 17.61 23.52
N PRO A 39 -14.90 16.67 22.64
CA PRO A 39 -15.63 16.43 21.39
C PRO A 39 -17.05 15.90 21.68
N SER A 40 -17.91 15.94 20.66
CA SER A 40 -19.22 15.26 20.70
C SER A 40 -19.07 13.74 20.74
N LEU A 41 -20.17 13.03 21.05
CA LEU A 41 -20.20 11.57 20.96
C LEU A 41 -20.00 11.10 19.52
N ASP A 42 -20.61 11.76 18.54
CA ASP A 42 -20.55 11.37 17.12
C ASP A 42 -19.14 11.59 16.53
N SER A 43 -18.50 12.70 16.91
CA SER A 43 -17.10 13.01 16.57
C SER A 43 -16.13 12.03 17.24
N PHE A 44 -16.34 11.71 18.52
CA PHE A 44 -15.58 10.67 19.20
C PHE A 44 -15.80 9.28 18.55
N GLU A 45 -17.04 8.94 18.18
CA GLU A 45 -17.37 7.65 17.57
C GLU A 45 -16.66 7.46 16.22
N SER A 46 -16.79 8.45 15.35
CA SER A 46 -16.29 8.42 13.97
C SER A 46 -14.79 8.62 13.87
N ALA A 47 -14.21 9.59 14.58
CA ALA A 47 -12.81 9.96 14.41
C ALA A 47 -11.84 9.10 15.23
N LEU A 48 -12.28 8.46 16.32
CA LEU A 48 -11.35 7.88 17.30
C LEU A 48 -11.80 6.54 17.90
N TRP A 49 -13.08 6.36 18.23
CA TRP A 49 -13.59 5.08 18.74
C TRP A 49 -13.51 3.98 17.67
N LYS A 50 -14.19 4.15 16.54
CA LYS A 50 -14.22 3.19 15.43
C LYS A 50 -12.83 2.88 14.84
N PRO A 51 -12.02 3.87 14.42
CA PRO A 51 -10.75 3.58 13.76
C PRO A 51 -9.64 3.10 14.70
N ILE A 52 -9.63 3.52 15.98
CA ILE A 52 -8.49 3.31 16.88
C ILE A 52 -8.86 2.51 18.14
N LEU A 53 -9.86 2.93 18.92
CA LEU A 53 -10.09 2.29 20.22
C LEU A 53 -10.73 0.91 20.11
N SER A 54 -11.81 0.76 19.33
CA SER A 54 -12.51 -0.51 19.20
C SER A 54 -11.69 -1.58 18.46
N THR A 55 -10.80 -1.15 17.58
CA THR A 55 -9.91 -1.98 16.75
C THR A 55 -8.61 -2.34 17.46
N ARG A 56 -7.90 -1.36 18.05
CA ARG A 56 -6.54 -1.56 18.61
C ARG A 56 -6.48 -1.65 20.14
N CYS A 57 -7.40 -1.02 20.87
CA CYS A 57 -7.30 -0.92 22.33
C CYS A 57 -8.26 -1.87 23.07
N LEU A 58 -9.50 -2.00 22.59
CA LEU A 58 -10.62 -2.62 23.31
C LEU A 58 -10.39 -4.08 23.66
N GLY A 59 -9.70 -4.85 22.82
CA GLY A 59 -9.38 -6.26 23.08
C GLY A 59 -8.62 -6.48 24.40
N CYS A 60 -7.72 -5.55 24.75
CA CYS A 60 -6.96 -5.58 25.99
C CYS A 60 -7.58 -4.71 27.09
N HIS A 61 -8.08 -3.52 26.73
CA HIS A 61 -8.57 -2.49 27.65
C HIS A 61 -10.08 -2.61 27.90
N ASN A 62 -10.51 -3.70 28.53
CA ASN A 62 -11.88 -3.88 29.03
C ASN A 62 -11.86 -4.68 30.35
N GLU A 63 -12.98 -4.76 31.08
CA GLU A 63 -13.11 -5.44 32.38
C GLU A 63 -12.61 -6.90 32.40
N LYS A 64 -12.65 -7.59 31.26
CA LYS A 64 -12.20 -8.99 31.11
C LYS A 64 -10.83 -9.11 30.42
N GLY A 65 -10.32 -8.03 29.82
CA GLY A 65 -9.10 -8.00 29.02
C GLY A 65 -7.81 -7.97 29.85
N ALA A 66 -6.69 -8.20 29.17
CA ALA A 66 -5.36 -8.26 29.80
C ALA A 66 -4.95 -6.94 30.51
N ALA A 67 -5.47 -5.80 30.05
CA ALA A 67 -5.17 -4.46 30.59
C ALA A 67 -6.25 -3.92 31.55
N LYS A 68 -7.14 -4.77 32.08
CA LYS A 68 -8.20 -4.38 33.05
C LYS A 68 -7.70 -3.69 34.32
N ALA A 69 -6.43 -3.87 34.68
CA ALA A 69 -5.79 -3.21 35.83
C ALA A 69 -5.09 -1.87 35.45
N SER A 70 -5.20 -1.43 34.20
CA SER A 70 -4.67 -0.14 33.74
C SER A 70 -5.65 1.02 34.02
N ARG A 71 -5.21 2.25 33.79
CA ARG A 71 -6.08 3.45 33.92
C ARG A 71 -7.05 3.63 32.75
N LEU A 72 -6.94 2.81 31.70
CA LEU A 72 -7.81 2.81 30.53
C LEU A 72 -8.61 1.50 30.52
N VAL A 73 -9.89 1.56 30.90
CA VAL A 73 -10.82 0.42 30.84
C VAL A 73 -12.06 0.87 30.08
N LEU A 74 -12.28 0.26 28.92
CA LEU A 74 -13.34 0.62 27.99
C LEU A 74 -14.53 -0.36 28.15
N ALA A 75 -15.72 0.21 28.12
CA ALA A 75 -16.98 -0.50 28.01
C ALA A 75 -17.14 -1.13 26.61
N LEU A 76 -17.70 -2.33 26.55
CA LEU A 76 -18.01 -3.03 25.31
C LEU A 76 -19.25 -2.43 24.62
N PRO A 77 -19.37 -2.47 23.28
CA PRO A 77 -20.52 -1.94 22.54
C PRO A 77 -21.90 -2.48 22.95
N ALA A 78 -21.96 -3.63 23.60
CA ALA A 78 -23.20 -4.23 24.12
C ALA A 78 -23.66 -3.66 25.48
N GLU A 79 -22.90 -2.72 26.07
CA GLU A 79 -23.23 -2.11 27.36
C GLU A 79 -23.95 -0.77 27.22
N ALA A 80 -24.78 -0.43 28.20
CA ALA A 80 -25.42 0.88 28.27
C ALA A 80 -24.38 2.02 28.34
N ASP A 81 -24.66 3.10 27.60
CA ASP A 81 -23.86 4.33 27.48
C ASP A 81 -22.36 4.11 27.19
N TYR A 82 -21.98 2.97 26.58
CA TYR A 82 -20.58 2.57 26.41
C TYR A 82 -19.73 3.68 25.76
N LEU A 83 -20.24 4.30 24.70
CA LEU A 83 -19.54 5.33 23.93
C LEU A 83 -19.22 6.57 24.78
N LYS A 84 -20.20 7.03 25.58
CA LYS A 84 -20.03 8.16 26.50
C LYS A 84 -19.07 7.82 27.64
N ARG A 85 -19.22 6.64 28.24
CA ARG A 85 -18.29 6.12 29.26
C ARG A 85 -16.86 6.06 28.74
N ASN A 86 -16.68 5.65 27.49
CA ASN A 86 -15.38 5.52 26.84
C ASN A 86 -14.75 6.87 26.49
N LEU A 87 -15.55 7.85 26.03
CA LEU A 87 -15.10 9.24 25.88
C LEU A 87 -14.64 9.83 27.21
N GLU A 88 -15.43 9.68 28.27
CA GLU A 88 -15.07 10.17 29.61
C GLU A 88 -13.82 9.47 30.18
N THR A 89 -13.66 8.17 29.97
CA THR A 89 -12.46 7.42 30.38
C THR A 89 -11.24 7.85 29.58
N LEU A 90 -11.36 8.02 28.25
CA LEU A 90 -10.24 8.47 27.43
C LEU A 90 -9.81 9.90 27.79
N ALA A 91 -10.76 10.81 28.04
CA ALA A 91 -10.47 12.16 28.51
C ALA A 91 -9.67 12.16 29.82
N LYS A 92 -10.03 11.30 30.78
CA LYS A 92 -9.29 11.11 32.04
C LYS A 92 -7.87 10.58 31.81
N VAL A 93 -7.65 9.72 30.81
CA VAL A 93 -6.33 9.17 30.46
C VAL A 93 -5.49 10.16 29.64
N ALA A 94 -6.11 10.97 28.78
CA ALA A 94 -5.46 12.04 28.02
C ALA A 94 -4.84 13.10 28.95
N ALA A 95 -5.52 13.44 30.04
CA ALA A 95 -5.07 14.41 31.04
C ALA A 95 -3.97 13.92 31.99
N ILE A 96 -3.48 12.68 31.84
CA ILE A 96 -2.39 12.13 32.65
C ILE A 96 -1.07 12.31 31.89
N GLU A 97 -0.14 13.06 32.47
CA GLU A 97 1.23 13.19 31.97
C GLU A 97 2.20 12.33 32.78
N GLU A 98 3.00 11.51 32.08
CA GLU A 98 4.19 10.82 32.60
C GLU A 98 5.33 11.09 31.60
N ASP A 99 6.58 11.21 32.08
CA ASP A 99 7.75 11.55 31.25
C ASP A 99 7.64 12.86 30.43
N GLY A 100 6.79 13.81 30.86
CA GLY A 100 6.63 15.13 30.22
C GLY A 100 5.72 15.14 29.00
N SER A 101 4.84 14.15 28.84
CA SER A 101 3.80 14.11 27.80
C SER A 101 2.62 13.23 28.22
N SER A 102 1.47 13.40 27.56
CA SER A 102 0.30 12.56 27.84
C SER A 102 0.60 11.08 27.64
N VAL A 103 0.24 10.25 28.63
CA VAL A 103 0.37 8.78 28.54
C VAL A 103 -0.45 8.18 27.41
N LEU A 104 -1.51 8.88 26.96
CA LEU A 104 -2.30 8.47 25.80
C LEU A 104 -1.52 8.57 24.47
N LEU A 105 -0.44 9.35 24.43
CA LEU A 105 0.48 9.40 23.29
C LEU A 105 1.67 8.48 23.52
N THR A 106 2.32 8.57 24.68
CA THR A 106 3.61 7.90 24.92
C THR A 106 3.46 6.40 25.15
N ARG A 107 2.34 5.92 25.72
CA ARG A 107 2.10 4.47 25.89
C ARG A 107 1.75 3.79 24.56
N PRO A 108 0.70 4.17 23.78
CA PRO A 108 0.36 3.44 22.56
C PRO A 108 1.44 3.54 21.47
N SER A 109 2.30 4.56 21.50
CA SER A 109 3.47 4.65 20.61
C SER A 109 4.71 3.87 21.08
N ASN A 110 4.65 3.27 22.28
CA ASN A 110 5.76 2.61 22.97
C ASN A 110 7.01 3.50 23.18
N THR A 111 6.82 4.83 23.27
CA THR A 111 7.90 5.81 23.50
C THR A 111 8.07 6.20 24.98
N HIS A 112 7.09 5.88 25.82
CA HIS A 112 7.16 6.04 27.28
C HIS A 112 8.30 5.17 27.88
N SER A 113 8.97 5.64 28.94
CA SER A 113 10.08 4.93 29.61
C SER A 113 9.80 3.45 29.94
N LYS A 114 8.65 3.18 30.57
CA LYS A 114 8.11 1.85 30.93
C LYS A 114 7.41 1.12 29.77
N GLY A 115 7.43 1.66 28.56
CA GLY A 115 6.78 1.12 27.36
C GLY A 115 5.28 0.85 27.50
N HIS A 116 4.80 -0.02 26.60
CA HIS A 116 3.46 -0.57 26.57
C HIS A 116 3.53 -2.09 26.27
N PRO A 117 2.94 -2.98 27.09
CA PRO A 117 3.12 -4.44 26.96
C PRO A 117 2.63 -5.04 25.64
N GLY A 118 1.70 -4.40 24.93
CA GLY A 118 1.24 -4.81 23.60
C GLY A 118 2.01 -4.17 22.44
N GLY A 119 3.23 -3.65 22.69
CA GLY A 119 4.04 -2.98 21.67
C GLY A 119 3.46 -1.63 21.22
N ALA A 120 3.93 -1.16 20.06
CA ALA A 120 3.61 0.16 19.49
C ALA A 120 2.38 0.12 18.58
N LEU A 121 1.19 0.22 19.19
CA LEU A 121 -0.12 0.22 18.54
C LEU A 121 -0.44 1.49 17.73
N ALA A 122 0.16 2.64 18.07
CA ALA A 122 0.00 3.91 17.36
C ALA A 122 1.36 4.63 17.27
N ARG A 123 2.17 4.24 16.28
CA ARG A 123 3.56 4.72 16.11
C ARG A 123 3.62 6.24 15.88
N PRO A 124 4.64 6.97 16.38
CA PRO A 124 4.77 8.41 16.15
C PRO A 124 4.79 8.74 14.66
N GLY A 125 4.04 9.77 14.26
CA GLY A 125 3.89 10.15 12.85
C GLY A 125 2.81 9.38 12.06
N SER A 126 2.20 8.34 12.63
CA SER A 126 1.02 7.69 12.01
C SER A 126 -0.25 8.54 12.10
N ALA A 127 -1.23 8.26 11.24
CA ALA A 127 -2.55 8.90 11.27
C ALA A 127 -3.28 8.68 12.61
N ASP A 128 -3.10 7.51 13.23
CA ASP A 128 -3.68 7.16 14.52
C ASP A 128 -3.04 7.98 15.64
N TYR A 129 -1.71 8.09 15.65
CA TYR A 129 -0.98 8.93 16.61
C TYR A 129 -1.36 10.40 16.47
N ALA A 130 -1.43 10.94 15.25
CA ALA A 130 -1.86 12.31 15.00
C ALA A 130 -3.32 12.58 15.45
N THR A 131 -4.15 11.54 15.50
CA THR A 131 -5.55 11.63 15.92
C THR A 131 -5.71 11.52 17.44
N LEU A 132 -4.92 10.66 18.10
CA LEU A 132 -4.76 10.70 19.56
C LEU A 132 -4.16 12.04 20.03
N GLN A 133 -3.19 12.59 19.29
CA GLN A 133 -2.56 13.90 19.58
C GLN A 133 -3.58 15.04 19.51
N ARG A 134 -4.46 15.06 18.50
CA ARG A 134 -5.58 16.01 18.40
C ARG A 134 -6.53 15.92 19.59
N PHE A 135 -6.89 14.70 20.01
CA PHE A 135 -7.75 14.50 21.17
C PHE A 135 -7.10 14.98 22.47
N VAL A 136 -5.81 14.68 22.69
CA VAL A 136 -5.05 15.22 23.82
C VAL A 136 -4.99 16.76 23.76
N GLY A 137 -4.86 17.34 22.57
CA GLY A 137 -4.90 18.79 22.36
C GLY A 137 -6.26 19.40 22.72
N GLN A 138 -7.36 18.73 22.40
CA GLN A 138 -8.72 19.16 22.78
C GLN A 138 -8.92 19.14 24.30
N ILE A 139 -8.49 18.07 24.97
CA ILE A 139 -8.58 17.92 26.43
C ILE A 139 -7.64 18.89 27.18
N SER A 140 -6.51 19.29 26.59
CA SER A 140 -5.58 20.28 27.18
C SER A 140 -5.88 21.74 26.81
N GLY A 141 -6.70 21.98 25.78
CA GLY A 141 -7.00 23.32 25.26
C GLY A 141 -5.99 23.86 24.24
N SER A 142 -5.02 23.07 23.78
CA SER A 142 -4.16 23.45 22.65
C SER A 142 -4.84 23.29 21.28
N GLU A 143 -5.95 22.53 21.21
CA GLU A 143 -6.74 22.28 20.00
C GLU A 143 -8.22 22.65 20.22
N SER A 144 -9.00 22.83 19.13
CA SER A 144 -10.44 23.15 19.19
C SER A 144 -11.32 21.91 19.12
N CYS A 145 -12.46 21.92 19.84
CA CYS A 145 -13.54 20.93 19.71
C CYS A 145 -14.65 21.34 18.73
N SER A 146 -14.46 22.42 17.97
CA SER A 146 -15.30 22.67 16.78
C SER A 146 -15.10 21.54 15.78
N GLU A 147 -16.17 20.81 15.46
CA GLU A 147 -16.08 19.70 14.51
C GLU A 147 -15.67 20.19 13.10
N PRO A 148 -14.83 19.41 12.38
CA PRO A 148 -14.72 19.57 10.93
C PRO A 148 -16.08 19.19 10.32
N THR A 149 -16.86 20.20 9.93
CA THR A 149 -18.27 20.02 9.55
C THR A 149 -18.41 19.04 8.38
N PRO A 150 -19.12 17.92 8.54
CA PRO A 150 -19.31 16.95 7.47
C PRO A 150 -19.99 17.61 6.26
N GLY A 151 -19.28 17.66 5.13
CA GLY A 151 -19.76 18.29 3.89
C GLY A 151 -19.10 19.63 3.52
N THR A 152 -18.27 20.25 4.38
CA THR A 152 -17.37 21.34 3.96
C THR A 152 -15.91 20.91 4.09
N CYS A 153 -15.33 20.48 2.97
CA CYS A 153 -13.88 20.29 2.88
C CYS A 153 -13.16 21.59 3.25
N GLY A 154 -12.18 21.49 4.14
CA GLY A 154 -11.28 22.59 4.46
C GLY A 154 -10.40 22.99 3.27
N PRO A 155 -9.58 24.05 3.40
CA PRO A 155 -8.66 24.47 2.35
C PRO A 155 -7.73 23.33 1.90
N GLN A 156 -7.39 23.36 0.62
CA GLN A 156 -6.65 22.37 -0.18
C GLN A 156 -5.68 21.46 0.59
N VAL A 157 -5.80 20.15 0.37
CA VAL A 157 -4.98 19.13 1.02
C VAL A 157 -3.73 18.83 0.20
N PHE A 158 -2.56 19.13 0.77
CA PHE A 158 -1.25 18.90 0.15
C PHE A 158 -0.55 17.70 0.80
N GLY A 159 0.02 16.79 0.00
CA GLY A 159 0.78 15.66 0.52
C GLY A 159 2.05 16.09 1.27
N PRO A 160 2.58 15.31 2.23
CA PRO A 160 3.87 15.60 2.86
C PRO A 160 5.01 15.65 1.84
N ARG A 161 5.96 16.57 2.02
CA ARG A 161 7.24 16.57 1.26
C ARG A 161 7.92 15.21 1.43
N THR A 162 8.35 14.57 0.35
CA THR A 162 8.93 13.22 0.42
C THR A 162 9.95 12.93 -0.69
N LEU A 163 10.61 11.78 -0.59
CA LEU A 163 11.48 11.19 -1.61
C LEU A 163 11.00 9.75 -1.87
N ARG A 164 10.35 9.48 -3.00
CA ARG A 164 9.92 8.12 -3.36
C ARG A 164 11.04 7.36 -4.04
N ARG A 165 11.55 6.30 -3.41
CA ARG A 165 12.41 5.32 -4.09
C ARG A 165 11.68 4.74 -5.31
N LEU A 166 12.42 4.36 -6.36
CA LEU A 166 11.88 3.53 -7.42
C LEU A 166 11.69 2.10 -6.92
N THR A 167 10.53 1.50 -7.17
CA THR A 167 10.34 0.05 -7.05
C THR A 167 11.24 -0.69 -8.05
N GLY A 168 11.43 -2.00 -7.86
CA GLY A 168 12.19 -2.83 -8.81
C GLY A 168 11.65 -2.74 -10.25
N ALA A 169 10.32 -2.73 -10.42
CA ALA A 169 9.69 -2.56 -11.73
C ALA A 169 9.94 -1.17 -12.32
N GLU A 170 9.80 -0.10 -11.52
CA GLU A 170 10.08 1.27 -11.96
C GLU A 170 11.58 1.47 -12.30
N TYR A 171 12.49 0.79 -11.61
CA TYR A 171 13.92 0.75 -11.96
C TYR A 171 14.15 0.11 -13.32
N ASP A 172 13.65 -1.11 -13.56
CA ASP A 172 13.84 -1.82 -14.83
C ASP A 172 13.23 -1.06 -16.03
N ASN A 173 12.02 -0.51 -15.86
CA ASN A 173 11.37 0.34 -16.88
C ASN A 173 12.20 1.60 -17.18
N THR A 174 12.67 2.29 -16.13
CA THR A 174 13.45 3.53 -16.28
C THR A 174 14.80 3.27 -16.93
N VAL A 175 15.48 2.17 -16.59
CA VAL A 175 16.71 1.74 -17.26
C VAL A 175 16.45 1.47 -18.75
N ALA A 176 15.35 0.80 -19.09
CA ALA A 176 14.99 0.48 -20.47
C ALA A 176 14.69 1.73 -21.30
N ASP A 177 13.94 2.70 -20.78
CA ASP A 177 13.68 3.98 -21.45
C ASP A 177 14.91 4.90 -21.49
N LEU A 178 15.76 4.86 -20.46
CA LEU A 178 16.96 5.71 -20.37
C LEU A 178 18.06 5.25 -21.34
N LEU A 179 18.41 3.97 -21.29
CA LEU A 179 19.58 3.37 -21.99
C LEU A 179 19.20 2.55 -23.23
N GLY A 180 17.92 2.23 -23.42
CA GLY A 180 17.43 1.45 -24.54
C GLY A 180 17.74 -0.05 -24.48
N VAL A 181 18.30 -0.55 -23.36
CA VAL A 181 18.64 -1.96 -23.14
C VAL A 181 17.60 -2.64 -22.26
N SER A 182 17.33 -3.93 -22.50
CA SER A 182 16.45 -4.71 -21.61
C SER A 182 17.07 -4.86 -20.22
N SER A 183 16.27 -4.57 -19.19
CA SER A 183 16.59 -4.79 -17.77
C SER A 183 15.60 -5.76 -17.14
N ALA A 184 16.06 -6.52 -16.15
CA ALA A 184 15.25 -7.44 -15.37
C ALA A 184 15.88 -7.68 -13.98
N TYR A 185 16.55 -6.66 -13.43
CA TYR A 185 17.23 -6.73 -12.13
C TYR A 185 16.25 -6.49 -10.98
N GLY A 186 15.16 -5.74 -11.21
CA GLY A 186 14.14 -5.42 -10.22
C GLY A 186 13.41 -6.61 -9.62
N LYS A 187 13.38 -7.75 -10.32
CA LYS A 187 12.86 -9.04 -9.82
C LYS A 187 13.86 -9.84 -8.96
N ASP A 188 15.14 -9.51 -9.04
CA ASP A 188 16.23 -10.18 -8.32
C ASP A 188 16.71 -9.36 -7.10
N PHE A 189 16.22 -8.13 -6.97
CA PHE A 189 16.36 -7.29 -5.78
C PHE A 189 15.59 -7.84 -4.57
N VAL A 190 15.96 -7.40 -3.37
CA VAL A 190 15.12 -7.58 -2.17
C VAL A 190 13.72 -7.01 -2.45
N ALA A 191 12.69 -7.83 -2.22
CA ALA A 191 11.31 -7.49 -2.53
C ALA A 191 10.84 -6.19 -1.84
N ASP A 192 10.19 -5.32 -2.61
CA ASP A 192 9.63 -4.06 -2.15
C ASP A 192 8.48 -4.27 -1.15
N THR A 193 8.45 -3.47 -0.07
CA THR A 193 7.47 -3.60 1.01
C THR A 193 6.04 -3.30 0.52
N VAL A 194 5.19 -4.33 0.51
CA VAL A 194 3.80 -4.21 0.03
C VAL A 194 2.87 -3.68 1.13
N VAL A 195 2.26 -2.51 0.90
CA VAL A 195 1.27 -1.89 1.82
C VAL A 195 -0.09 -1.81 1.13
N HIS A 196 -1.12 -2.38 1.77
CA HIS A 196 -2.48 -2.54 1.20
C HIS A 196 -2.52 -3.24 -0.19
N GLY A 197 -1.48 -3.98 -0.58
CA GLY A 197 -1.34 -4.61 -1.91
C GLY A 197 -0.45 -3.85 -2.89
N PHE A 198 -0.03 -2.62 -2.58
CA PHE A 198 0.84 -1.81 -3.45
C PHE A 198 2.27 -1.73 -2.93
N ALA A 199 3.25 -1.99 -3.80
CA ALA A 199 4.67 -2.01 -3.47
C ALA A 199 5.34 -0.63 -3.52
N ASN A 200 4.63 0.44 -3.88
CA ASN A 200 5.21 1.77 -4.13
C ASN A 200 5.07 2.76 -2.95
N ASN A 201 4.95 2.27 -1.71
CA ASN A 201 4.74 3.11 -0.53
C ASN A 201 6.04 3.80 -0.07
N ALA A 202 6.08 5.14 -0.19
CA ALA A 202 7.21 6.01 0.11
C ALA A 202 7.80 5.80 1.52
N SER A 203 6.95 5.54 2.52
CA SER A 203 7.35 5.36 3.92
C SER A 203 7.83 3.93 4.21
N ALA A 204 7.50 2.96 3.35
CA ALA A 204 7.83 1.55 3.52
C ALA A 204 9.04 1.11 2.66
N LEU A 205 9.40 1.87 1.63
CA LEU A 205 10.55 1.61 0.76
C LEU A 205 11.86 2.18 1.29
N THR A 206 12.47 1.44 2.21
CA THR A 206 13.85 1.68 2.66
C THR A 206 14.88 1.14 1.66
N VAL A 207 16.16 1.40 1.92
CA VAL A 207 17.31 0.72 1.30
C VAL A 207 18.06 -0.03 2.40
N SER A 208 18.10 -1.35 2.29
CA SER A 208 18.97 -2.21 3.12
C SER A 208 20.38 -2.27 2.52
N PRO A 209 21.41 -2.68 3.28
CA PRO A 209 22.75 -2.91 2.72
C PRO A 209 22.73 -3.87 1.53
N LEU A 210 21.99 -4.98 1.63
CA LEU A 210 21.83 -5.94 0.53
C LEU A 210 21.20 -5.31 -0.72
N LEU A 211 20.20 -4.42 -0.56
CA LEU A 211 19.63 -3.71 -1.71
C LEU A 211 20.62 -2.71 -2.32
N ALA A 212 21.48 -2.07 -1.51
CA ALA A 212 22.53 -1.20 -2.02
C ALA A 212 23.57 -1.99 -2.84
N ASP A 213 24.01 -3.16 -2.35
CA ASP A 213 24.93 -4.04 -3.07
C ASP A 213 24.32 -4.54 -4.41
N GLN A 214 23.03 -4.88 -4.40
CA GLN A 214 22.29 -5.29 -5.60
C GLN A 214 22.13 -4.16 -6.61
N LEU A 215 21.81 -2.94 -6.17
CA LEU A 215 21.69 -1.76 -7.03
C LEU A 215 23.05 -1.36 -7.64
N HIS A 216 24.13 -1.49 -6.88
CA HIS A 216 25.51 -1.29 -7.34
C HIS A 216 25.88 -2.31 -8.45
N ALA A 217 25.69 -3.61 -8.19
CA ALA A 217 25.98 -4.66 -9.16
C ALA A 217 25.12 -4.56 -10.44
N ALA A 218 23.84 -4.19 -10.32
CA ALA A 218 22.98 -3.91 -11.46
C ALA A 218 23.47 -2.70 -12.28
N ALA A 219 23.86 -1.61 -11.61
CA ALA A 219 24.34 -0.39 -12.27
C ALA A 219 25.60 -0.62 -13.11
N GLU A 220 26.59 -1.38 -12.59
CA GLU A 220 27.80 -1.72 -13.36
C GLU A 220 27.47 -2.60 -14.59
N ALA A 221 26.68 -3.65 -14.39
CA ALA A 221 26.31 -4.57 -15.47
C ALA A 221 25.47 -3.88 -16.57
N LEU A 222 24.54 -2.99 -16.18
CA LEU A 222 23.71 -2.22 -17.10
C LEU A 222 24.50 -1.14 -17.84
N ALA A 223 25.43 -0.45 -17.17
CA ALA A 223 26.32 0.51 -17.80
C ALA A 223 27.17 -0.18 -18.89
N LYS A 224 27.79 -1.31 -18.55
CA LYS A 224 28.59 -2.11 -19.47
C LYS A 224 27.79 -2.64 -20.66
N LYS A 225 26.58 -3.12 -20.42
CA LYS A 225 25.65 -3.53 -21.48
C LYS A 225 25.29 -2.36 -22.39
N ALA A 226 24.93 -1.20 -21.84
CA ALA A 226 24.54 -0.03 -22.61
C ALA A 226 25.70 0.56 -23.44
N VAL A 227 26.94 0.53 -22.93
CA VAL A 227 28.12 0.94 -23.71
C VAL A 227 28.44 -0.08 -24.81
N SER A 228 28.58 -1.36 -24.47
CA SER A 228 28.95 -2.40 -25.44
C SER A 228 27.91 -2.66 -26.54
N GLU A 229 26.62 -2.58 -26.23
CA GLU A 229 25.53 -2.76 -27.21
C GLU A 229 25.10 -1.46 -27.90
N ARG A 230 25.22 -0.30 -27.24
CA ARG A 230 24.44 0.92 -27.60
C ARG A 230 25.17 2.26 -27.48
N LEU A 231 26.49 2.33 -27.27
CA LEU A 231 27.23 3.60 -27.09
C LEU A 231 26.89 4.66 -28.15
N SER A 232 26.84 4.30 -29.43
CA SER A 232 26.54 5.23 -30.54
C SER A 232 25.07 5.67 -30.64
N ALA A 233 24.17 5.04 -29.89
CA ALA A 233 22.75 5.41 -29.79
C ALA A 233 22.43 6.21 -28.52
N ILE A 234 23.23 6.07 -27.45
CA ILE A 234 23.08 6.84 -26.20
C ILE A 234 24.00 8.05 -26.13
N SER A 235 25.12 8.07 -26.87
CA SER A 235 26.05 9.20 -26.93
C SER A 235 25.81 10.09 -28.16
N PRO A 236 25.83 11.43 -28.01
CA PRO A 236 25.69 12.35 -29.14
C PRO A 236 26.90 12.41 -30.08
N CYS A 237 28.00 11.71 -29.75
CA CYS A 237 29.24 11.65 -30.50
C CYS A 237 30.13 10.48 -30.05
N ASP A 238 31.16 10.16 -30.82
CA ASP A 238 32.11 9.06 -30.57
C ASP A 238 33.34 9.45 -29.73
N GLY A 239 33.46 10.72 -29.35
CA GLY A 239 34.62 11.28 -28.62
C GLY A 239 35.90 11.42 -29.45
N SER A 240 35.91 11.06 -30.74
CA SER A 240 37.13 10.96 -31.57
C SER A 240 37.87 12.30 -31.77
N ALA A 241 37.12 13.40 -31.91
CA ALA A 241 37.66 14.74 -32.12
C ALA A 241 37.80 15.57 -30.83
N ASP A 242 36.95 15.31 -29.83
CA ASP A 242 36.93 15.95 -28.52
C ASP A 242 36.21 15.05 -27.51
N ALA A 243 36.97 14.16 -26.87
CA ALA A 243 36.43 13.23 -25.87
C ALA A 243 35.79 13.96 -24.69
N ARG A 244 36.38 15.08 -24.22
CA ARG A 244 35.92 15.80 -23.03
C ARG A 244 34.64 16.57 -23.30
N GLY A 245 34.58 17.34 -24.39
CA GLY A 245 33.37 18.06 -24.79
C GLY A 245 32.27 17.13 -25.29
N CYS A 246 32.60 15.93 -25.78
CA CYS A 246 31.61 14.89 -26.04
C CYS A 246 31.02 14.32 -24.74
N ALA A 247 31.86 13.93 -23.78
CA ALA A 247 31.43 13.46 -22.47
C ALA A 247 30.58 14.50 -21.72
N ALA A 248 30.95 15.78 -21.78
CA ALA A 248 30.16 16.86 -21.20
C ALA A 248 28.74 16.97 -21.82
N LYS A 249 28.59 16.79 -23.14
CA LYS A 249 27.27 16.76 -23.78
C LYS A 249 26.46 15.54 -23.35
N PHE A 250 27.09 14.36 -23.34
CA PHE A 250 26.49 13.11 -22.88
C PHE A 250 25.99 13.21 -21.44
N ILE A 251 26.81 13.69 -20.50
CA ILE A 251 26.46 13.85 -19.08
C ILE A 251 25.23 14.76 -18.92
N ASN A 252 25.13 15.86 -19.68
CA ASN A 252 23.95 16.72 -19.61
C ASN A 252 22.70 16.05 -20.18
N GLN A 253 22.81 15.38 -21.33
CA GLN A 253 21.65 14.75 -22.00
C GLN A 253 21.14 13.49 -21.26
N LEU A 254 22.05 12.61 -20.85
CA LEU A 254 21.69 11.42 -20.07
C LEU A 254 21.26 11.81 -18.66
N GLY A 255 21.99 12.74 -18.01
CA GLY A 255 21.70 13.18 -16.65
C GLY A 255 20.36 13.90 -16.54
N GLU A 256 19.94 14.70 -17.52
CA GLU A 256 18.61 15.33 -17.52
C GLU A 256 17.49 14.28 -17.56
N ARG A 257 17.69 13.18 -18.30
CA ARG A 257 16.75 12.07 -18.40
C ARG A 257 16.78 11.17 -17.15
N ALA A 258 17.98 10.88 -16.63
CA ALA A 258 18.21 10.03 -15.46
C ALA A 258 17.70 10.67 -14.15
N PHE A 259 18.03 11.95 -13.93
CA PHE A 259 17.63 12.70 -12.73
C PHE A 259 16.29 13.43 -12.91
N ARG A 260 15.77 13.44 -14.14
CA ARG A 260 14.45 13.98 -14.53
C ARG A 260 14.31 15.49 -14.32
N ARG A 261 15.46 16.16 -14.18
CA ARG A 261 15.68 17.62 -14.06
C ARG A 261 17.04 17.96 -14.71
N PRO A 262 17.31 19.21 -15.09
CA PRO A 262 18.63 19.61 -15.57
C PRO A 262 19.74 19.26 -14.58
N VAL A 263 20.90 18.87 -15.11
CA VAL A 263 22.12 18.59 -14.35
C VAL A 263 22.72 19.91 -13.85
N GLU A 264 23.06 19.98 -12.57
CA GLU A 264 23.68 21.17 -11.98
C GLU A 264 25.17 21.27 -12.32
N ILE A 265 25.75 22.48 -12.24
CA ILE A 265 27.13 22.72 -12.71
C ILE A 265 28.19 21.98 -11.87
N ASP A 266 27.90 21.75 -10.59
CA ASP A 266 28.73 20.94 -9.69
C ASP A 266 28.55 19.43 -9.94
N GLU A 267 27.34 18.98 -10.30
CA GLU A 267 27.06 17.61 -10.76
C GLU A 267 27.80 17.29 -12.06
N LEU A 268 27.71 18.16 -13.06
CA LEU A 268 28.50 18.05 -14.29
C LEU A 268 30.00 17.99 -13.96
N THR A 269 30.47 18.82 -13.02
CA THR A 269 31.86 18.80 -12.55
C THR A 269 32.22 17.49 -11.82
N ARG A 270 31.29 16.86 -11.07
CA ARG A 270 31.47 15.55 -10.44
C ARG A 270 31.56 14.43 -11.49
N TYR A 271 30.59 14.33 -12.40
CA TYR A 271 30.58 13.27 -13.41
C TYR A 271 31.72 13.42 -14.44
N MET A 272 32.16 14.65 -14.74
CA MET A 272 33.38 14.84 -15.54
C MET A 272 34.64 14.28 -14.84
N LYS A 273 34.74 14.30 -13.51
CA LYS A 273 35.85 13.65 -12.79
C LYS A 273 35.79 12.12 -12.86
N VAL A 274 34.58 11.54 -12.82
CA VAL A 274 34.36 10.09 -13.00
C VAL A 274 34.77 9.66 -14.41
N PHE A 275 34.39 10.44 -15.42
CA PHE A 275 34.86 10.27 -16.80
C PHE A 275 36.40 10.37 -16.86
N ASP A 276 36.99 11.47 -16.36
CA ASP A 276 38.44 11.72 -16.44
C ASP A 276 39.29 10.62 -15.79
N ALA A 277 38.82 10.04 -14.68
CA ALA A 277 39.52 8.95 -14.00
C ALA A 277 39.55 7.64 -14.82
N SER A 278 38.48 7.37 -15.58
CA SER A 278 38.25 6.08 -16.25
C SER A 278 38.59 6.13 -17.74
N ALA A 279 38.53 7.31 -18.37
CA ALA A 279 38.78 7.52 -19.80
C ALA A 279 40.24 7.28 -20.26
N SER A 280 41.14 6.93 -19.33
CA SER A 280 42.51 6.52 -19.64
C SER A 280 42.61 5.16 -20.34
N ALA A 281 41.60 4.28 -20.16
CA ALA A 281 41.45 3.05 -20.95
C ALA A 281 40.82 3.32 -22.34
N GLY A 282 39.85 4.24 -22.40
CA GLY A 282 39.18 4.64 -23.63
C GLY A 282 37.97 5.54 -23.36
N PHE A 283 37.45 6.18 -24.43
CA PHE A 283 36.22 6.99 -24.32
C PHE A 283 35.03 6.15 -23.80
N ALA A 284 34.93 4.90 -24.26
CA ALA A 284 33.88 3.96 -23.84
C ALA A 284 33.91 3.71 -22.32
N ASP A 285 35.08 3.44 -21.75
CA ASP A 285 35.29 3.18 -20.32
C ASP A 285 34.98 4.41 -19.46
N GLY A 286 35.34 5.59 -19.95
CA GLY A 286 34.92 6.88 -19.38
C GLY A 286 33.40 7.05 -19.32
N ILE A 287 32.70 6.61 -20.36
CA ILE A 287 31.23 6.65 -20.44
C ILE A 287 30.60 5.56 -19.56
N GLU A 288 31.15 4.35 -19.52
CA GLU A 288 30.67 3.23 -18.68
C GLU A 288 30.70 3.61 -17.19
N ALA A 289 31.81 4.18 -16.72
CA ALA A 289 31.93 4.68 -15.36
C ALA A 289 30.92 5.80 -15.03
N VAL A 290 30.64 6.70 -15.98
CA VAL A 290 29.62 7.75 -15.82
C VAL A 290 28.22 7.14 -15.72
N VAL A 291 27.84 6.20 -16.60
CA VAL A 291 26.51 5.56 -16.56
C VAL A 291 26.33 4.81 -15.24
N SER A 292 27.33 4.04 -14.81
CA SER A 292 27.30 3.31 -13.55
C SER A 292 27.12 4.26 -12.35
N ALA A 293 27.88 5.36 -12.30
CA ALA A 293 27.74 6.37 -11.25
C ALA A 293 26.40 7.13 -11.29
N MET A 294 25.78 7.31 -12.47
CA MET A 294 24.45 7.92 -12.58
C MET A 294 23.34 6.98 -12.10
N LEU A 295 23.38 5.70 -12.45
CA LEU A 295 22.40 4.69 -11.99
C LEU A 295 22.44 4.45 -10.47
N GLN A 296 23.59 4.70 -9.83
CA GLN A 296 23.74 4.63 -8.37
C GLN A 296 23.37 5.96 -7.66
N SER A 297 23.09 7.03 -8.41
CA SER A 297 22.79 8.34 -7.84
C SER A 297 21.46 8.35 -7.09
N PRO A 298 21.34 8.99 -5.92
CA PRO A 298 20.04 9.18 -5.26
C PRO A 298 19.04 9.96 -6.14
N PHE A 299 19.52 10.81 -7.07
CA PHE A 299 18.65 11.50 -8.02
C PHE A 299 18.09 10.58 -9.12
N PHE A 300 18.72 9.44 -9.37
CA PHE A 300 18.18 8.39 -10.24
C PHE A 300 17.28 7.43 -9.43
N LEU A 301 17.75 6.97 -8.26
CA LEU A 301 17.08 5.98 -7.42
C LEU A 301 15.82 6.51 -6.71
N TYR A 302 15.68 7.84 -6.57
CA TYR A 302 14.53 8.49 -5.96
C TYR A 302 13.88 9.54 -6.89
N ARG A 303 12.58 9.74 -6.69
CA ARG A 303 11.80 10.88 -7.20
C ARG A 303 11.74 11.95 -6.12
N SER A 304 11.95 13.20 -6.49
CA SER A 304 11.76 14.34 -5.59
C SER A 304 10.30 14.77 -5.53
N GLU A 305 9.79 14.96 -4.32
CA GLU A 305 8.55 15.69 -4.05
C GLU A 305 8.81 16.70 -2.94
N LEU A 306 9.89 17.48 -3.08
CA LEU A 306 10.31 18.43 -2.07
C LEU A 306 9.76 19.82 -2.36
N GLY A 307 9.71 20.23 -3.64
CA GLY A 307 9.21 21.52 -4.07
C GLY A 307 9.91 22.75 -3.46
N VAL A 308 9.46 23.93 -3.90
CA VAL A 308 9.93 25.24 -3.41
C VAL A 308 8.86 25.92 -2.56
N PRO A 309 9.21 26.68 -1.50
CA PRO A 309 8.22 27.38 -0.67
C PRO A 309 7.31 28.29 -1.50
N VAL A 310 6.01 28.26 -1.24
CA VAL A 310 5.04 29.15 -1.89
C VAL A 310 5.04 30.51 -1.17
N PRO A 311 5.23 31.64 -1.87
CA PRO A 311 5.12 32.97 -1.27
C PRO A 311 3.82 33.14 -0.49
N ASP A 312 3.93 33.78 0.67
CA ASP A 312 2.83 34.08 1.61
C ASP A 312 2.01 32.88 2.14
N LYS A 313 2.40 31.63 1.81
CA LYS A 313 1.78 30.40 2.33
C LYS A 313 2.76 29.58 3.18
N LYS A 314 2.80 29.89 4.48
CA LYS A 314 3.55 29.15 5.51
C LYS A 314 3.33 27.63 5.42
N GLY A 315 4.43 26.87 5.39
CA GLY A 315 4.41 25.40 5.33
C GLY A 315 3.95 24.77 4.01
N VAL A 316 3.66 25.57 2.97
CA VAL A 316 3.22 25.08 1.64
C VAL A 316 4.34 25.19 0.63
N TYR A 317 4.51 24.13 -0.17
CA TYR A 317 5.57 23.99 -1.16
C TYR A 317 4.95 23.65 -2.52
N GLN A 318 5.40 24.32 -3.59
CA GLN A 318 5.01 24.04 -4.97
C GLN A 318 6.03 23.11 -5.59
N LEU A 319 5.60 21.95 -6.10
CA LEU A 319 6.48 21.10 -6.90
C LEU A 319 6.92 21.84 -8.16
N SER A 320 8.18 21.68 -8.52
CA SER A 320 8.70 22.16 -9.80
C SER A 320 8.05 21.42 -10.98
N GLY A 321 8.11 22.01 -12.18
CA GLY A 321 7.60 21.34 -13.39
C GLY A 321 8.23 19.96 -13.63
N TYR A 322 9.48 19.76 -13.23
CA TYR A 322 10.23 18.50 -13.35
C TYR A 322 9.79 17.43 -12.33
N GLU A 323 9.45 17.85 -11.10
CA GLU A 323 8.84 16.95 -10.11
C GLU A 323 7.41 16.56 -10.53
N ILE A 324 6.63 17.50 -11.08
CA ILE A 324 5.28 17.22 -11.61
C ILE A 324 5.34 16.31 -12.85
N ALA A 325 6.31 16.51 -13.74
CA ALA A 325 6.59 15.60 -14.85
C ALA A 325 6.91 14.19 -14.35
N SER A 326 7.75 14.09 -13.30
CA SER A 326 8.08 12.82 -12.67
C SER A 326 6.84 12.12 -12.11
N GLU A 327 6.07 12.78 -11.25
CA GLU A 327 4.81 12.23 -10.71
C GLU A 327 3.87 11.71 -11.81
N LEU A 328 3.73 12.46 -12.92
CA LEU A 328 2.87 12.08 -14.04
C LEU A 328 3.41 10.87 -14.83
N SER A 329 4.71 10.83 -15.09
CA SER A 329 5.37 9.74 -15.81
C SER A 329 5.33 8.41 -15.07
N TYR A 330 5.56 8.40 -13.76
CA TYR A 330 5.50 7.16 -12.99
C TYR A 330 4.08 6.69 -12.70
N LEU A 331 3.10 7.60 -12.53
CA LEU A 331 1.69 7.21 -12.44
C LEU A 331 1.22 6.51 -13.72
N ILE A 332 1.47 7.10 -14.89
CA ILE A 332 0.87 6.63 -16.15
C ILE A 332 1.72 5.56 -16.83
N TRP A 333 3.05 5.64 -16.77
CA TRP A 333 3.97 4.72 -17.48
C TRP A 333 4.95 3.94 -16.57
N GLN A 334 4.94 4.14 -15.23
CA GLN A 334 5.91 3.54 -14.29
C GLN A 334 7.38 3.68 -14.74
N SER A 335 7.71 4.82 -15.36
CA SER A 335 9.03 5.11 -15.93
C SER A 335 9.27 6.62 -15.96
N MET A 336 10.46 7.03 -16.38
CA MET A 336 10.84 8.43 -16.55
C MET A 336 10.00 9.21 -17.59
N PRO A 337 9.91 10.56 -17.46
CA PRO A 337 9.29 11.45 -18.46
C PRO A 337 9.87 11.27 -19.87
N ASP A 338 9.05 11.43 -20.90
CA ASP A 338 9.57 11.60 -22.27
C ASP A 338 10.04 13.04 -22.53
N ASP A 339 10.80 13.24 -23.60
CA ASP A 339 11.38 14.53 -23.96
C ASP A 339 10.32 15.62 -24.17
N ALA A 340 9.10 15.24 -24.56
CA ALA A 340 7.95 16.14 -24.67
C ALA A 340 7.48 16.65 -23.30
N LEU A 341 7.38 15.75 -22.30
CA LEU A 341 7.02 16.10 -20.93
C LEU A 341 8.14 16.88 -20.21
N LEU A 342 9.41 16.55 -20.46
CA LEU A 342 10.56 17.35 -19.99
C LEU A 342 10.55 18.75 -20.62
N ALA A 343 10.18 18.88 -21.89
CA ALA A 343 10.02 20.18 -22.53
C ALA A 343 8.83 20.97 -21.96
N ALA A 344 7.73 20.31 -21.58
CA ALA A 344 6.60 20.94 -20.89
C ALA A 344 6.98 21.42 -19.47
N ALA A 345 7.75 20.62 -18.74
CA ALA A 345 8.36 21.02 -17.46
C ALA A 345 9.25 22.26 -17.63
N ARG A 346 10.12 22.26 -18.65
CA ARG A 346 11.06 23.36 -18.96
C ARG A 346 10.36 24.68 -19.33
N ARG A 347 9.22 24.61 -20.01
CA ARG A 347 8.39 25.80 -20.34
C ARG A 347 7.55 26.30 -19.16
N GLY A 348 7.37 25.47 -18.11
CA GLY A 348 6.51 25.78 -16.97
C GLY A 348 5.04 25.41 -17.17
N ASP A 349 4.66 24.76 -18.27
CA ASP A 349 3.27 24.41 -18.59
C ASP A 349 2.59 23.60 -17.45
N LEU A 350 3.37 22.73 -16.82
CA LEU A 350 2.95 21.79 -15.78
C LEU A 350 2.66 22.43 -14.40
N VAL A 351 2.93 23.71 -14.16
CA VAL A 351 2.59 24.33 -12.86
C VAL A 351 1.07 24.46 -12.65
N THR A 352 0.28 24.37 -13.72
CA THR A 352 -1.19 24.49 -13.70
C THR A 352 -1.87 23.12 -13.83
N ALA A 353 -2.98 22.92 -13.11
CA ALA A 353 -3.79 21.69 -13.25
C ALA A 353 -4.29 21.45 -14.68
N ALA A 354 -4.52 22.52 -15.45
CA ALA A 354 -4.90 22.45 -16.86
C ALA A 354 -3.76 21.90 -17.75
N GLY A 355 -2.54 22.40 -17.56
CA GLY A 355 -1.35 21.91 -18.29
C GLY A 355 -1.03 20.45 -17.97
N VAL A 356 -1.09 20.06 -16.69
CA VAL A 356 -0.95 18.66 -16.28
C VAL A 356 -2.03 17.78 -16.93
N ALA A 357 -3.28 18.24 -16.99
CA ALA A 357 -4.38 17.47 -17.59
C ALA A 357 -4.25 17.29 -19.12
N VAL A 358 -3.56 18.20 -19.82
CA VAL A 358 -3.25 18.03 -21.26
C VAL A 358 -2.24 16.90 -21.44
N GLU A 359 -1.13 16.94 -20.70
CA GLU A 359 -0.10 15.91 -20.77
C GLU A 359 -0.62 14.56 -20.26
N ALA A 360 -1.41 14.52 -19.19
CA ALA A 360 -2.04 13.30 -18.68
C ALA A 360 -2.85 12.57 -19.76
N ARG A 361 -3.64 13.32 -20.55
CA ARG A 361 -4.43 12.77 -21.66
C ARG A 361 -3.56 12.31 -22.82
N ARG A 362 -2.50 13.06 -23.17
CA ARG A 362 -1.50 12.63 -24.17
C ARG A 362 -0.85 11.30 -23.77
N MET A 363 -0.54 11.13 -22.49
CA MET A 363 0.17 9.97 -21.98
C MET A 363 -0.72 8.75 -21.81
N LEU A 364 -1.99 8.92 -21.43
CA LEU A 364 -3.00 7.85 -21.38
C LEU A 364 -3.34 7.32 -22.78
N ALA A 365 -3.42 8.20 -23.79
CA ALA A 365 -3.62 7.81 -25.19
C ALA A 365 -2.43 7.07 -25.83
N SER A 366 -1.32 6.87 -25.10
CA SER A 366 -0.17 6.08 -25.53
C SER A 366 -0.31 4.63 -25.08
N PRO A 367 0.05 3.62 -25.91
CA PRO A 367 0.04 2.22 -25.50
C PRO A 367 0.95 1.93 -24.28
N ARG A 368 1.91 2.80 -23.96
CA ARG A 368 2.72 2.75 -22.73
C ARG A 368 1.90 2.88 -21.44
N ALA A 369 0.65 3.35 -21.50
CA ALA A 369 -0.22 3.48 -20.32
C ALA A 369 -0.84 2.15 -19.84
N ALA A 370 -1.10 1.22 -20.77
CA ALA A 370 -1.81 -0.02 -20.43
C ALA A 370 -1.07 -0.88 -19.39
N PRO A 371 0.26 -1.13 -19.48
CA PRO A 371 1.00 -1.88 -18.47
C PRO A 371 0.90 -1.31 -17.05
N SER A 372 0.75 0.02 -16.89
CA SER A 372 0.60 0.62 -15.56
C SER A 372 -0.75 0.30 -14.93
N ILE A 373 -1.82 0.38 -15.73
CA ILE A 373 -3.19 0.08 -15.28
C ILE A 373 -3.37 -1.43 -15.06
N GLU A 374 -2.76 -2.26 -15.92
CA GLU A 374 -2.67 -3.72 -15.75
C GLU A 374 -1.99 -4.10 -14.43
N GLN A 375 -0.84 -3.50 -14.12
CA GLN A 375 -0.12 -3.75 -12.87
C GLN A 375 -0.86 -3.21 -11.64
N PHE A 376 -1.55 -2.07 -11.75
CA PHE A 376 -2.45 -1.58 -10.69
C PHE A 376 -3.53 -2.62 -10.35
N VAL A 377 -4.19 -3.22 -11.36
CA VAL A 377 -5.24 -4.22 -11.12
C VAL A 377 -4.67 -5.50 -10.49
N ILE A 378 -3.50 -5.96 -10.95
CA ILE A 378 -2.81 -7.12 -10.37
C ILE A 378 -2.49 -6.89 -8.88
N ALA A 379 -2.00 -5.70 -8.53
CA ALA A 379 -1.64 -5.31 -7.16
C ALA A 379 -2.86 -5.06 -6.25
N TRP A 380 -3.88 -4.37 -6.77
CA TRP A 380 -5.16 -4.10 -6.07
C TRP A 380 -5.83 -5.40 -5.60
N LEU A 381 -5.91 -6.37 -6.50
CA LEU A 381 -6.52 -7.69 -6.25
C LEU A 381 -5.54 -8.71 -5.65
N GLY A 382 -4.24 -8.40 -5.55
CA GLY A 382 -3.21 -9.29 -4.99
C GLY A 382 -3.16 -10.67 -5.66
N VAL A 383 -3.34 -10.73 -6.98
CA VAL A 383 -3.46 -11.97 -7.77
C VAL A 383 -2.13 -12.50 -8.32
N ASP A 384 -1.06 -11.71 -8.23
CA ASP A 384 0.33 -12.13 -8.49
C ASP A 384 0.67 -13.44 -7.76
N ARG A 385 0.13 -13.60 -6.55
CA ARG A 385 0.23 -14.78 -5.69
C ARG A 385 -0.19 -16.09 -6.35
N VAL A 386 -1.00 -16.09 -7.42
CA VAL A 386 -1.34 -17.32 -8.18
C VAL A 386 -0.10 -18.07 -8.70
N ARG A 387 1.04 -17.36 -8.85
CA ARG A 387 2.36 -17.95 -9.15
C ARG A 387 2.83 -18.98 -8.12
N SER A 388 2.42 -18.85 -6.85
CA SER A 388 2.90 -19.68 -5.74
C SER A 388 1.81 -20.29 -4.87
N THR A 389 0.55 -19.81 -4.93
CA THR A 389 -0.58 -20.37 -4.15
C THR A 389 -0.65 -21.90 -4.28
N PRO A 390 -0.74 -22.67 -3.17
CA PRO A 390 -0.76 -24.11 -3.26
C PRO A 390 -2.05 -24.58 -3.93
N LYS A 391 -1.95 -25.67 -4.69
CA LYS A 391 -3.08 -26.48 -5.15
C LYS A 391 -2.63 -27.94 -5.21
N ASP A 392 -3.50 -28.83 -4.76
CA ASP A 392 -3.31 -30.27 -4.83
C ASP A 392 -3.40 -30.70 -6.32
N ALA A 393 -2.31 -31.26 -6.85
CA ALA A 393 -2.23 -31.68 -8.25
C ALA A 393 -3.07 -32.93 -8.57
N THR A 394 -3.53 -33.68 -7.55
CA THR A 394 -4.45 -34.81 -7.71
C THR A 394 -5.91 -34.35 -7.84
N ILE A 395 -6.28 -33.27 -7.16
CA ILE A 395 -7.62 -32.64 -7.22
C ILE A 395 -7.72 -31.67 -8.41
N PHE A 396 -6.63 -30.95 -8.71
CA PHE A 396 -6.54 -29.96 -9.78
C PHE A 396 -5.49 -30.36 -10.85
N PRO A 397 -5.65 -31.53 -11.51
CA PRO A 397 -4.72 -31.97 -12.54
C PRO A 397 -4.67 -30.96 -13.70
N GLY A 398 -3.46 -30.67 -14.17
CA GLY A 398 -3.21 -29.68 -15.22
C GLY A 398 -3.06 -28.23 -14.73
N PHE A 399 -3.21 -27.93 -13.43
CA PHE A 399 -2.97 -26.58 -12.89
C PHE A 399 -1.47 -26.30 -12.67
N ASP A 400 -0.73 -26.34 -13.77
CA ASP A 400 0.72 -26.21 -13.81
C ASP A 400 1.20 -24.74 -13.83
N GLN A 401 2.52 -24.54 -13.98
CA GLN A 401 3.11 -23.20 -14.03
C GLN A 401 2.74 -22.44 -15.30
N ASN A 402 2.44 -23.11 -16.42
CA ASN A 402 2.03 -22.47 -17.66
C ASN A 402 0.63 -21.87 -17.52
N VAL A 403 -0.32 -22.63 -16.96
CA VAL A 403 -1.67 -22.15 -16.62
C VAL A 403 -1.59 -20.96 -15.63
N ARG A 404 -0.72 -21.01 -14.63
CA ARG A 404 -0.50 -19.90 -13.68
C ARG A 404 0.07 -18.63 -14.33
N GLN A 405 0.97 -18.77 -15.31
CA GLN A 405 1.43 -17.62 -16.10
C GLN A 405 0.32 -17.07 -16.99
N ALA A 406 -0.38 -17.95 -17.72
CA ALA A 406 -1.46 -17.57 -18.63
C ALA A 406 -2.62 -16.91 -17.88
N MET A 407 -2.96 -17.35 -16.66
CA MET A 407 -3.96 -16.70 -15.80
C MET A 407 -3.61 -15.24 -15.45
N LEU A 408 -2.33 -14.93 -15.22
CA LEU A 408 -1.92 -13.54 -15.00
C LEU A 408 -1.93 -12.72 -16.28
N GLU A 409 -1.60 -13.33 -17.42
CA GLU A 409 -1.73 -12.65 -18.70
C GLU A 409 -3.20 -12.44 -19.09
N GLN A 410 -4.12 -13.36 -18.77
CA GLN A 410 -5.58 -13.14 -18.84
C GLN A 410 -6.01 -11.88 -18.08
N VAL A 411 -5.44 -11.58 -16.91
CA VAL A 411 -5.74 -10.33 -16.19
C VAL A 411 -5.26 -9.11 -16.97
N ARG A 412 -4.04 -9.14 -17.50
CA ARG A 412 -3.50 -8.05 -18.33
C ARG A 412 -4.33 -7.82 -19.60
N GLN A 413 -4.57 -8.90 -20.34
CA GLN A 413 -5.27 -8.90 -21.61
C GLN A 413 -6.75 -8.50 -21.46
N PHE A 414 -7.40 -8.89 -20.35
CA PHE A 414 -8.74 -8.41 -20.00
C PHE A 414 -8.76 -6.90 -19.73
N VAL A 415 -7.86 -6.39 -18.87
CA VAL A 415 -7.77 -4.96 -18.57
C VAL A 415 -7.44 -4.14 -19.82
N ARG A 416 -6.48 -4.62 -20.63
CA ARG A 416 -6.11 -4.01 -21.92
C ARG A 416 -7.27 -3.99 -22.91
N TYR A 417 -8.05 -5.07 -22.99
CA TYR A 417 -9.26 -5.12 -23.81
C TYR A 417 -10.30 -4.09 -23.34
N VAL A 418 -10.62 -4.04 -22.04
CA VAL A 418 -11.60 -3.08 -21.48
C VAL A 418 -11.19 -1.64 -21.79
N LEU A 419 -9.90 -1.30 -21.70
CA LEU A 419 -9.38 0.04 -21.99
C LEU A 419 -9.35 0.41 -23.48
N GLN A 420 -9.06 -0.56 -24.37
CA GLN A 420 -8.77 -0.27 -25.79
C GLN A 420 -9.88 -0.68 -26.77
N GLN A 421 -10.79 -1.57 -26.35
CA GLN A 421 -11.83 -2.19 -27.18
C GLN A 421 -13.21 -2.27 -26.47
N GLY A 422 -13.24 -2.07 -25.15
CA GLY A 422 -14.45 -1.97 -24.32
C GLY A 422 -14.94 -0.52 -24.13
N ASP A 423 -15.63 -0.26 -23.02
CA ASP A 423 -16.07 1.08 -22.63
C ASP A 423 -15.08 1.80 -21.69
N GLY A 424 -14.06 1.10 -21.21
CA GLY A 424 -13.01 1.63 -20.33
C GLY A 424 -13.45 1.92 -18.89
N THR A 425 -14.60 1.40 -18.45
CA THR A 425 -15.24 1.80 -17.18
C THR A 425 -15.03 0.85 -16.01
N PHE A 426 -15.17 1.39 -14.79
CA PHE A 426 -15.31 0.60 -13.57
C PHE A 426 -16.50 -0.38 -13.62
N LYS A 427 -17.56 -0.05 -14.38
CA LYS A 427 -18.71 -0.93 -14.56
C LYS A 427 -18.34 -2.15 -15.41
N GLU A 428 -17.68 -2.00 -16.55
CA GLU A 428 -17.30 -3.14 -17.39
C GLU A 428 -16.31 -4.06 -16.65
N LEU A 429 -15.34 -3.49 -15.92
CA LEU A 429 -14.41 -4.26 -15.07
C LEU A 429 -15.12 -5.24 -14.10
N LEU A 430 -16.36 -4.96 -13.68
CA LEU A 430 -17.14 -5.80 -12.75
C LEU A 430 -18.34 -6.52 -13.39
N THR A 431 -18.68 -6.23 -14.66
CA THR A 431 -19.90 -6.75 -15.32
C THR A 431 -19.69 -7.32 -16.72
N ALA A 432 -18.47 -7.31 -17.24
CA ALA A 432 -18.13 -7.91 -18.54
C ALA A 432 -18.56 -9.38 -18.59
N ARG A 433 -19.40 -9.72 -19.57
CA ARG A 433 -19.91 -11.07 -19.82
C ARG A 433 -19.01 -11.86 -20.78
N TYR A 434 -17.71 -11.69 -20.60
CA TYR A 434 -16.67 -12.30 -21.39
C TYR A 434 -15.37 -12.42 -20.59
N SER A 435 -14.47 -13.26 -21.08
CA SER A 435 -13.07 -13.28 -20.67
C SER A 435 -12.16 -13.09 -21.89
N VAL A 436 -10.87 -12.93 -21.65
CA VAL A 436 -9.82 -12.86 -22.69
C VAL A 436 -8.80 -13.94 -22.35
N VAL A 437 -8.68 -14.95 -23.22
CA VAL A 437 -7.95 -16.21 -22.97
C VAL A 437 -7.13 -16.62 -24.19
N ASP A 438 -6.17 -17.51 -24.01
CA ASP A 438 -5.49 -18.23 -25.09
C ASP A 438 -6.11 -19.65 -25.26
N ASP A 439 -5.52 -20.48 -26.13
CA ASP A 439 -5.98 -21.87 -26.30
C ASP A 439 -5.72 -22.75 -25.07
N SER A 440 -4.63 -22.49 -24.32
CA SER A 440 -4.29 -23.27 -23.13
C SER A 440 -5.29 -23.03 -22.00
N LEU A 441 -5.64 -21.78 -21.72
CA LEU A 441 -6.69 -21.45 -20.76
C LEU A 441 -8.07 -21.89 -21.23
N ALA A 442 -8.41 -21.74 -22.52
CA ALA A 442 -9.70 -22.22 -23.02
C ALA A 442 -9.86 -23.73 -22.80
N THR A 443 -8.80 -24.50 -23.08
CA THR A 443 -8.73 -25.95 -22.83
C THR A 443 -8.81 -26.26 -21.33
N PHE A 444 -8.05 -25.55 -20.48
CA PHE A 444 -8.03 -25.78 -19.03
C PHE A 444 -9.38 -25.48 -18.35
N TYR A 445 -10.09 -24.44 -18.80
CA TYR A 445 -11.43 -24.10 -18.32
C TYR A 445 -12.55 -24.93 -18.95
N GLY A 446 -12.26 -25.74 -19.98
CA GLY A 446 -13.28 -26.49 -20.73
C GLY A 446 -14.25 -25.60 -21.54
N ILE A 447 -13.81 -24.40 -21.95
CA ILE A 447 -14.60 -23.44 -22.72
C ILE A 447 -14.19 -23.41 -24.19
N ALA A 448 -14.98 -22.75 -25.04
CA ALA A 448 -14.63 -22.56 -26.44
C ALA A 448 -13.34 -21.72 -26.61
N ALA A 449 -12.45 -22.17 -27.50
CA ALA A 449 -11.27 -21.40 -27.89
C ALA A 449 -11.67 -20.11 -28.64
N PRO A 450 -10.93 -19.00 -28.48
CA PRO A 450 -11.28 -17.73 -29.09
C PRO A 450 -11.07 -17.74 -30.61
N GLY A 451 -12.12 -17.33 -31.35
CA GLY A 451 -12.12 -17.33 -32.82
C GLY A 451 -11.23 -16.26 -33.47
N THR A 452 -10.87 -15.21 -32.74
CA THR A 452 -9.92 -14.17 -33.17
C THR A 452 -8.99 -13.83 -32.02
N LYS A 453 -7.69 -13.74 -32.29
CA LYS A 453 -6.61 -13.52 -31.31
C LYS A 453 -5.77 -12.31 -31.68
N ASN A 454 -5.14 -11.70 -30.68
CA ASN A 454 -4.12 -10.68 -30.85
C ASN A 454 -2.72 -11.31 -31.05
N ALA A 455 -1.68 -10.47 -31.12
CA ALA A 455 -0.29 -10.92 -31.31
C ALA A 455 0.24 -11.80 -30.16
N ASP A 456 -0.31 -11.66 -28.95
CA ASP A 456 0.08 -12.43 -27.76
C ASP A 456 -0.63 -13.82 -27.71
N GLY A 457 -1.49 -14.13 -28.69
CA GLY A 457 -2.27 -15.36 -28.76
C GLY A 457 -3.60 -15.33 -27.99
N PHE A 458 -3.93 -14.21 -27.35
CA PHE A 458 -5.12 -14.04 -26.53
C PHE A 458 -6.30 -13.47 -27.33
N GLY A 459 -7.52 -13.92 -27.03
CA GLY A 459 -8.74 -13.47 -27.69
C GLY A 459 -9.97 -13.52 -26.79
N LYS A 460 -11.00 -12.73 -27.15
CA LYS A 460 -12.25 -12.63 -26.40
C LYS A 460 -13.09 -13.90 -26.54
N VAL A 461 -13.65 -14.37 -25.43
CA VAL A 461 -14.68 -15.42 -25.37
C VAL A 461 -15.84 -14.94 -24.49
N ASP A 462 -17.05 -14.83 -25.06
CA ASP A 462 -18.26 -14.50 -24.31
C ASP A 462 -18.70 -15.67 -23.40
N SER A 463 -19.19 -15.36 -22.19
CA SER A 463 -19.64 -16.35 -21.21
C SER A 463 -20.74 -15.78 -20.31
N ALA A 464 -21.82 -16.55 -20.11
CA ALA A 464 -22.95 -16.17 -19.27
C ALA A 464 -22.61 -16.13 -17.77
N ASP A 465 -21.61 -16.89 -17.34
CA ASP A 465 -21.15 -16.97 -15.94
C ASP A 465 -20.07 -15.92 -15.60
N ALA A 466 -19.50 -15.25 -16.62
CA ALA A 466 -18.48 -14.22 -16.41
C ALA A 466 -19.05 -12.95 -15.77
N SER A 467 -18.26 -12.32 -14.91
CA SER A 467 -18.53 -11.06 -14.21
C SER A 467 -17.26 -10.22 -14.11
N GLY A 468 -16.60 -10.01 -15.25
CA GLY A 468 -15.33 -9.30 -15.37
C GLY A 468 -14.23 -9.85 -14.46
N LEU A 469 -13.55 -8.94 -13.75
CA LEU A 469 -12.43 -9.23 -12.85
C LEU A 469 -12.75 -10.33 -11.82
N LEU A 470 -13.99 -10.38 -11.31
CA LEU A 470 -14.40 -11.31 -10.26
C LEU A 470 -14.33 -12.79 -10.68
N THR A 471 -14.33 -13.04 -12.00
CA THR A 471 -14.37 -14.38 -12.61
C THR A 471 -13.11 -14.76 -13.40
N LEU A 472 -12.03 -13.97 -13.29
CA LEU A 472 -10.75 -14.34 -13.90
C LEU A 472 -10.07 -15.43 -13.06
N GLY A 473 -9.42 -16.40 -13.71
CA GLY A 473 -8.87 -17.57 -13.03
C GLY A 473 -7.84 -17.22 -11.96
N ALA A 474 -7.04 -16.18 -12.18
CA ALA A 474 -6.09 -15.67 -11.19
C ALA A 474 -6.79 -15.25 -9.87
N VAL A 475 -7.94 -14.57 -9.94
CA VAL A 475 -8.75 -14.22 -8.76
C VAL A 475 -9.31 -15.49 -8.11
N LEU A 476 -9.96 -16.33 -8.91
CA LEU A 476 -10.66 -17.53 -8.42
C LEU A 476 -9.72 -18.56 -7.77
N ALA A 477 -8.47 -18.67 -8.25
CA ALA A 477 -7.46 -19.61 -7.77
C ALA A 477 -6.58 -19.06 -6.62
N THR A 478 -6.30 -17.75 -6.60
CA THR A 478 -5.61 -17.10 -5.46
C THR A 478 -6.49 -17.11 -4.21
N TYR A 479 -7.79 -16.85 -4.34
CA TYR A 479 -8.74 -16.84 -3.24
C TYR A 479 -9.46 -18.20 -3.11
N ALA A 480 -8.68 -19.27 -3.02
CA ALA A 480 -9.14 -20.65 -2.87
C ALA A 480 -8.14 -21.48 -2.05
N SER A 481 -8.64 -22.47 -1.31
CA SER A 481 -7.83 -23.43 -0.55
C SER A 481 -6.95 -24.28 -1.48
N PRO A 482 -5.98 -25.08 -0.96
CA PRO A 482 -5.20 -26.00 -1.80
C PRO A 482 -6.06 -27.05 -2.50
N ASP A 483 -7.21 -27.39 -1.93
CA ASP A 483 -8.01 -28.58 -2.18
C ASP A 483 -9.46 -28.28 -2.63
N ALA A 484 -9.93 -27.04 -2.45
CA ALA A 484 -11.31 -26.64 -2.73
C ALA A 484 -11.43 -25.15 -3.08
N SER A 485 -12.60 -24.74 -3.58
CA SER A 485 -13.05 -23.35 -3.53
C SER A 485 -13.14 -22.85 -2.08
N SER A 486 -13.10 -21.53 -1.87
CA SER A 486 -13.16 -20.95 -0.53
C SER A 486 -14.07 -19.71 -0.49
N PRO A 487 -15.33 -19.84 -0.05
CA PRO A 487 -16.24 -18.69 0.08
C PRO A 487 -15.68 -17.65 1.08
N ILE A 488 -14.99 -18.08 2.14
CA ILE A 488 -14.32 -17.18 3.10
C ILE A 488 -13.40 -16.20 2.35
N HIS A 489 -12.39 -16.71 1.66
CA HIS A 489 -11.39 -15.88 1.00
C HIS A 489 -12.00 -15.00 -0.12
N ARG A 490 -12.99 -15.52 -0.85
CA ARG A 490 -13.70 -14.76 -1.90
C ARG A 490 -14.58 -13.65 -1.32
N GLY A 491 -15.18 -13.85 -0.15
CA GLY A 491 -15.90 -12.81 0.59
C GLY A 491 -14.97 -11.74 1.19
N VAL A 492 -13.82 -12.14 1.74
CA VAL A 492 -12.78 -11.23 2.26
C VAL A 492 -12.25 -10.31 1.16
N LEU A 493 -11.97 -10.85 -0.03
CA LEU A 493 -11.60 -10.06 -1.22
C LEU A 493 -12.61 -8.94 -1.49
N VAL A 494 -13.91 -9.25 -1.46
CA VAL A 494 -14.95 -8.25 -1.73
C VAL A 494 -15.01 -7.19 -0.62
N ARG A 495 -14.99 -7.58 0.66
CA ARG A 495 -15.00 -6.65 1.80
C ARG A 495 -13.78 -5.72 1.78
N GLU A 496 -12.57 -6.27 1.83
CA GLU A 496 -11.35 -5.47 1.97
C GLU A 496 -10.95 -4.71 0.69
N ARG A 497 -11.10 -5.34 -0.49
CA ARG A 497 -10.52 -4.79 -1.73
C ARG A 497 -11.52 -4.06 -2.60
N LEU A 498 -12.80 -4.46 -2.58
CA LEU A 498 -13.84 -3.88 -3.42
C LEU A 498 -14.78 -2.96 -2.63
N LEU A 499 -14.98 -3.17 -1.32
CA LEU A 499 -15.74 -2.26 -0.44
C LEU A 499 -14.86 -1.44 0.50
N CYS A 500 -13.57 -1.78 0.68
CA CYS A 500 -12.65 -1.13 1.61
C CYS A 500 -13.18 -1.10 3.05
N GLU A 501 -13.81 -2.21 3.45
CA GLU A 501 -14.29 -2.45 4.82
C GLU A 501 -13.26 -3.30 5.57
N ASP A 502 -12.72 -2.77 6.66
CA ASP A 502 -11.80 -3.50 7.53
C ASP A 502 -12.56 -4.59 8.30
N LEU A 503 -12.13 -5.84 8.17
CA LEU A 503 -12.71 -6.97 8.91
C LEU A 503 -12.05 -7.12 10.28
N PRO A 504 -12.81 -7.51 11.34
CA PRO A 504 -12.21 -7.81 12.63
C PRO A 504 -11.29 -9.05 12.52
N PRO A 505 -10.17 -9.09 13.26
CA PRO A 505 -9.30 -10.26 13.28
C PRO A 505 -10.03 -11.47 13.89
N PRO A 506 -9.71 -12.71 13.45
CA PRO A 506 -10.33 -13.91 13.97
C PRO A 506 -10.05 -14.07 15.48
N PRO A 507 -10.98 -14.65 16.28
CA PRO A 507 -10.78 -14.79 17.72
C PRO A 507 -9.58 -15.68 18.05
N ALA A 508 -8.56 -15.10 18.70
CA ALA A 508 -7.23 -15.69 18.94
C ALA A 508 -7.17 -16.96 19.82
N ASN A 509 -8.31 -17.55 20.18
CA ASN A 509 -8.45 -18.76 20.98
C ASN A 509 -9.20 -19.90 20.26
N ILE A 510 -9.47 -19.77 18.95
CA ILE A 510 -10.14 -20.78 18.12
C ILE A 510 -9.11 -21.42 17.18
N SER A 511 -9.13 -22.76 17.06
CA SER A 511 -8.41 -23.45 15.97
C SER A 511 -9.20 -23.27 14.67
N VAL A 512 -8.78 -22.34 13.82
CA VAL A 512 -9.42 -22.05 12.53
C VAL A 512 -8.94 -23.08 11.49
N GLU A 513 -9.41 -24.32 11.66
CA GLU A 513 -9.19 -25.42 10.73
C GLU A 513 -10.41 -25.56 9.82
N PRO A 514 -10.27 -25.51 8.47
CA PRO A 514 -11.41 -25.52 7.57
C PRO A 514 -12.15 -26.88 7.64
N PRO A 515 -13.47 -26.91 7.45
CA PRO A 515 -14.23 -28.16 7.42
C PRO A 515 -13.70 -29.11 6.35
N GLY A 516 -13.26 -30.29 6.78
CA GLY A 516 -12.63 -31.29 5.90
C GLY A 516 -13.51 -31.68 4.70
N LEU A 517 -12.88 -32.22 3.65
CA LEU A 517 -13.58 -32.64 2.44
C LEU A 517 -14.52 -33.83 2.73
N ASP A 518 -15.83 -33.58 2.75
CA ASP A 518 -16.85 -34.63 2.61
C ASP A 518 -17.32 -34.68 1.14
N PRO A 519 -17.09 -35.80 0.41
CA PRO A 519 -17.51 -35.97 -0.98
C PRO A 519 -19.03 -36.16 -1.16
N LYS A 520 -19.84 -35.91 -0.11
CA LYS A 520 -21.32 -35.91 -0.15
C LYS A 520 -21.95 -34.54 0.12
N LEU A 521 -21.14 -33.52 0.34
CA LEU A 521 -21.58 -32.16 0.67
C LEU A 521 -21.04 -31.15 -0.34
N THR A 522 -21.83 -30.14 -0.64
CA THR A 522 -21.33 -28.92 -1.29
C THR A 522 -20.46 -28.11 -0.33
N THR A 523 -19.63 -27.23 -0.87
CA THR A 523 -18.83 -26.28 -0.09
C THR A 523 -19.71 -25.30 0.69
N ARG A 524 -20.94 -25.01 0.25
CA ARG A 524 -21.93 -24.30 1.07
C ARG A 524 -22.32 -25.11 2.32
N GLU A 525 -22.67 -26.38 2.16
CA GLU A 525 -23.09 -27.25 3.27
C GLU A 525 -21.94 -27.52 4.25
N ARG A 526 -20.70 -27.71 3.76
CA ARG A 526 -19.51 -27.86 4.61
C ARG A 526 -19.25 -26.60 5.45
N TYR A 527 -19.35 -25.41 4.87
CA TYR A 527 -19.05 -24.15 5.54
C TYR A 527 -20.22 -23.60 6.36
N ALA A 528 -21.44 -24.14 6.20
CA ALA A 528 -22.62 -23.74 6.96
C ALA A 528 -22.42 -23.78 8.49
N GLN A 529 -21.58 -24.69 8.99
CA GLN A 529 -21.25 -24.77 10.43
C GLN A 529 -20.77 -23.43 11.00
N HIS A 530 -19.95 -22.66 10.26
CA HIS A 530 -19.42 -21.38 10.75
C HIS A 530 -20.51 -20.34 11.03
N SER A 531 -21.62 -20.38 10.27
CA SER A 531 -22.78 -19.50 10.52
C SER A 531 -23.59 -19.96 11.74
N THR A 532 -23.53 -21.24 12.09
CA THR A 532 -24.23 -21.78 13.27
C THR A 532 -23.45 -21.61 14.56
N ASP A 533 -22.12 -21.74 14.54
CA ASP A 533 -21.27 -21.61 15.74
C ASP A 533 -21.22 -20.14 16.23
N ALA A 534 -21.55 -19.92 17.51
CA ALA A 534 -21.55 -18.59 18.12
C ALA A 534 -20.16 -17.94 18.17
N ALA A 535 -19.08 -18.72 18.11
CA ALA A 535 -17.70 -18.23 18.12
C ALA A 535 -17.22 -17.76 16.72
N CYS A 536 -17.81 -18.31 15.64
CA CYS A 536 -17.43 -18.00 14.26
C CYS A 536 -18.40 -17.03 13.57
N ARG A 537 -19.71 -17.10 13.89
CA ARG A 537 -20.80 -16.40 13.19
C ARG A 537 -20.53 -14.92 12.92
N GLY A 538 -20.06 -14.16 13.92
CA GLY A 538 -19.89 -12.71 13.82
C GLY A 538 -18.86 -12.24 12.78
N CYS A 539 -17.99 -13.13 12.28
CA CYS A 539 -17.15 -12.86 11.11
C CYS A 539 -17.78 -13.46 9.84
N HIS A 540 -18.25 -14.70 9.91
CA HIS A 540 -18.75 -15.43 8.74
C HIS A 540 -20.06 -14.87 8.18
N GLU A 541 -20.92 -14.24 8.99
CA GLU A 541 -22.11 -13.53 8.51
C GLU A 541 -21.78 -12.31 7.64
N LEU A 542 -20.57 -11.75 7.77
CA LEU A 542 -20.07 -10.66 6.93
C LEU A 542 -19.51 -11.17 5.60
N ILE A 543 -19.01 -12.42 5.56
CA ILE A 543 -18.08 -12.93 4.55
C ILE A 543 -18.73 -14.03 3.68
N ASP A 544 -19.18 -15.13 4.29
CA ASP A 544 -19.60 -16.34 3.58
C ASP A 544 -20.79 -16.09 2.62
N PRO A 545 -21.82 -15.30 2.98
CA PRO A 545 -22.91 -14.94 2.06
C PRO A 545 -22.45 -14.19 0.81
N ILE A 546 -21.30 -13.51 0.84
CA ILE A 546 -20.71 -12.90 -0.36
C ILE A 546 -19.95 -13.96 -1.15
N GLY A 547 -19.15 -14.77 -0.45
CA GLY A 547 -18.36 -15.85 -1.02
C GLY A 547 -19.14 -16.89 -1.80
N PHE A 548 -20.33 -17.29 -1.32
CA PHE A 548 -21.12 -18.33 -1.99
C PHE A 548 -21.59 -17.95 -3.41
N GLY A 549 -21.61 -16.67 -3.77
CA GLY A 549 -21.89 -16.23 -5.15
C GLY A 549 -20.90 -16.76 -6.19
N PHE A 550 -19.67 -17.04 -5.77
CA PHE A 550 -18.59 -17.50 -6.65
C PHE A 550 -18.59 -19.01 -6.88
N GLU A 551 -19.44 -19.79 -6.19
CA GLU A 551 -19.27 -21.24 -6.11
C GLU A 551 -19.65 -22.01 -7.38
N ARG A 552 -20.11 -21.32 -8.44
CA ARG A 552 -20.10 -21.81 -9.84
C ARG A 552 -18.70 -22.07 -10.38
N PHE A 553 -17.64 -21.66 -9.67
CA PHE A 553 -16.25 -21.87 -10.05
C PHE A 553 -15.48 -22.64 -8.97
N ASP A 554 -14.73 -23.66 -9.39
CA ASP A 554 -13.92 -24.50 -8.50
C ASP A 554 -12.69 -23.76 -7.92
N GLY A 555 -11.83 -24.48 -7.19
CA GLY A 555 -10.61 -23.93 -6.58
C GLY A 555 -9.55 -23.43 -7.55
N VAL A 556 -9.68 -23.68 -8.86
CA VAL A 556 -8.76 -23.19 -9.91
C VAL A 556 -9.48 -22.42 -11.01
N GLY A 557 -10.71 -21.97 -10.75
CA GLY A 557 -11.48 -21.10 -11.63
C GLY A 557 -12.16 -21.80 -12.82
N ARG A 558 -12.25 -23.13 -12.82
CA ARG A 558 -13.03 -23.87 -13.84
C ARG A 558 -14.52 -23.78 -13.50
N PRO A 559 -15.41 -23.55 -14.48
CA PRO A 559 -16.86 -23.52 -14.25
C PRO A 559 -17.42 -24.91 -13.89
N ARG A 560 -18.43 -24.95 -13.03
CA ARG A 560 -19.11 -26.18 -12.58
C ARG A 560 -20.62 -25.99 -12.40
N ALA A 561 -21.39 -26.98 -12.85
CA ALA A 561 -22.86 -26.98 -12.77
C ALA A 561 -23.37 -27.55 -11.44
N ASP A 562 -22.69 -28.59 -10.95
CA ASP A 562 -22.89 -29.25 -9.66
C ASP A 562 -21.56 -29.35 -8.91
N GLU A 563 -21.63 -29.75 -7.63
CA GLU A 563 -20.48 -30.09 -6.81
C GLU A 563 -20.81 -31.42 -6.11
N ASN A 564 -19.94 -32.43 -6.27
CA ASN A 564 -20.16 -33.79 -5.75
C ASN A 564 -21.49 -34.46 -6.21
N GLY A 565 -22.09 -34.03 -7.33
CA GLY A 565 -23.41 -34.47 -7.79
C GLY A 565 -24.59 -33.70 -7.18
N HIS A 566 -24.32 -32.69 -6.35
CA HIS A 566 -25.33 -31.84 -5.70
C HIS A 566 -25.43 -30.47 -6.39
N SER A 567 -26.66 -29.94 -6.49
CA SER A 567 -26.90 -28.63 -7.11
C SER A 567 -26.29 -27.50 -6.28
N ILE A 568 -25.39 -26.72 -6.88
CA ILE A 568 -24.78 -25.56 -6.22
C ILE A 568 -25.81 -24.44 -6.04
N ASP A 569 -26.07 -24.07 -4.80
CA ASP A 569 -26.80 -22.84 -4.45
C ASP A 569 -25.84 -21.63 -4.46
N THR A 570 -26.16 -20.62 -5.26
CA THR A 570 -25.41 -19.37 -5.45
C THR A 570 -26.04 -18.14 -4.80
N HIS A 571 -27.14 -18.28 -4.04
CA HIS A 571 -27.79 -17.15 -3.39
C HIS A 571 -26.93 -16.55 -2.27
N GLY A 572 -26.72 -15.24 -2.32
CA GLY A 572 -25.87 -14.49 -1.41
C GLY A 572 -26.47 -13.15 -0.99
N SER A 573 -25.79 -12.48 -0.07
CA SER A 573 -26.17 -11.17 0.44
C SER A 573 -24.96 -10.37 0.92
N ILE A 574 -25.12 -9.04 1.01
CA ILE A 574 -24.10 -8.16 1.58
C ILE A 574 -24.62 -7.69 2.95
N HIS A 575 -24.19 -8.37 4.03
CA HIS A 575 -24.55 -7.99 5.39
C HIS A 575 -24.19 -6.52 5.68
N GLY A 576 -25.08 -5.82 6.38
CA GLY A 576 -25.09 -4.35 6.50
C GLY A 576 -25.97 -3.64 5.48
N THR A 577 -26.53 -4.37 4.49
CA THR A 577 -27.39 -3.81 3.42
C THR A 577 -28.62 -4.68 3.17
N ASN A 578 -29.56 -4.18 2.35
CA ASN A 578 -30.69 -4.96 1.83
C ASN A 578 -30.35 -5.70 0.51
N VAL A 579 -29.08 -5.76 0.10
CA VAL A 579 -28.67 -6.40 -1.16
C VAL A 579 -28.63 -7.92 -0.99
N THR A 580 -29.44 -8.60 -1.80
CA THR A 580 -29.39 -10.04 -2.06
C THR A 580 -29.15 -10.25 -3.56
N PHE A 581 -28.52 -11.36 -3.92
CA PHE A 581 -28.14 -11.66 -5.29
C PHE A 581 -28.07 -13.17 -5.52
N ASP A 582 -28.21 -13.62 -6.77
CA ASP A 582 -27.87 -14.99 -7.19
C ASP A 582 -26.63 -14.98 -8.11
N GLY A 583 -25.53 -15.53 -7.61
CA GLY A 583 -24.27 -15.67 -8.31
C GLY A 583 -23.41 -14.40 -8.42
N VAL A 584 -22.11 -14.62 -8.65
CA VAL A 584 -21.08 -13.57 -8.83
C VAL A 584 -21.44 -12.57 -9.94
N ALA A 585 -22.18 -13.04 -10.95
CA ALA A 585 -22.79 -12.24 -12.01
C ALA A 585 -23.68 -11.09 -11.50
N GLN A 586 -24.56 -11.35 -10.53
CA GLN A 586 -25.42 -10.33 -9.94
C GLN A 586 -24.66 -9.50 -8.91
N LEU A 587 -23.78 -10.13 -8.11
CA LEU A 587 -22.88 -9.42 -7.18
C LEU A 587 -22.04 -8.35 -7.90
N GLY A 588 -21.41 -8.67 -9.03
CA GLY A 588 -20.67 -7.71 -9.84
C GLY A 588 -21.53 -6.57 -10.39
N ALA A 589 -22.77 -6.88 -10.81
CA ALA A 589 -23.75 -5.87 -11.23
C ALA A 589 -24.20 -4.94 -10.10
N HIS A 590 -24.25 -5.41 -8.84
CA HIS A 590 -24.47 -4.56 -7.67
C HIS A 590 -23.24 -3.71 -7.34
N LEU A 591 -22.04 -4.31 -7.25
CA LEU A 591 -20.79 -3.61 -6.93
C LEU A 591 -20.47 -2.51 -7.96
N ALA A 592 -20.78 -2.73 -9.25
CA ALA A 592 -20.62 -1.71 -10.30
C ALA A 592 -21.51 -0.45 -10.10
N GLN A 593 -22.65 -0.61 -9.42
CA GLN A 593 -23.61 0.47 -9.16
C GLN A 593 -23.44 1.08 -7.76
N ASP A 594 -22.83 0.34 -6.83
CA ASP A 594 -22.68 0.75 -5.44
C ASP A 594 -21.71 1.94 -5.24
N LYS A 595 -22.04 2.78 -4.25
CA LYS A 595 -21.27 3.99 -3.92
C LYS A 595 -20.02 3.69 -3.09
N GLN A 596 -20.11 2.75 -2.15
CA GLN A 596 -18.95 2.35 -1.34
C GLN A 596 -17.92 1.63 -2.22
N ALA A 597 -18.37 0.83 -3.19
CA ALA A 597 -17.50 0.20 -4.16
C ALA A 597 -16.74 1.21 -5.04
N ARG A 598 -17.41 2.26 -5.54
CA ARG A 598 -16.73 3.36 -6.26
C ARG A 598 -15.81 4.18 -5.35
N ARG A 599 -16.20 4.43 -4.08
CA ARG A 599 -15.32 5.09 -3.10
C ARG A 599 -14.07 4.25 -2.83
N CYS A 600 -14.22 2.94 -2.69
CA CYS A 600 -13.09 2.03 -2.51
C CYS A 600 -12.17 2.03 -3.73
N PHE A 601 -12.69 1.84 -4.96
CA PHE A 601 -11.88 1.92 -6.19
C PHE A 601 -11.09 3.24 -6.29
N THR A 602 -11.73 4.35 -5.92
CA THR A 602 -11.08 5.68 -5.84
C THR A 602 -9.98 5.71 -4.77
N MET A 603 -10.21 5.14 -3.57
CA MET A 603 -9.19 5.02 -2.50
C MET A 603 -8.00 4.15 -2.93
N GLN A 604 -8.23 3.05 -3.65
CA GLN A 604 -7.15 2.17 -4.14
C GLN A 604 -6.30 2.89 -5.19
N TRP A 605 -6.91 3.63 -6.12
CA TRP A 605 -6.19 4.51 -7.04
C TRP A 605 -5.42 5.63 -6.32
N LEU A 606 -5.96 6.17 -5.22
CA LEU A 606 -5.31 7.19 -4.39
C LEU A 606 -4.11 6.61 -3.61
N ARG A 607 -4.20 5.35 -3.14
CA ARG A 607 -3.08 4.58 -2.54
C ARG A 607 -1.97 4.39 -3.58
N TRP A 608 -2.32 3.90 -4.77
CA TRP A 608 -1.39 3.68 -5.87
C TRP A 608 -0.71 4.98 -6.35
N SER A 609 -1.47 6.05 -6.59
CA SER A 609 -0.95 7.25 -7.25
C SER A 609 0.00 8.08 -6.40
N TYR A 610 -0.17 8.06 -5.07
CA TYR A 610 0.61 8.88 -4.15
C TYR A 610 1.55 8.08 -3.23
N GLY A 611 1.51 6.75 -3.28
CA GLY A 611 2.46 5.90 -2.54
C GLY A 611 2.47 6.16 -1.03
N GLN A 612 1.31 6.45 -0.42
CA GLN A 612 1.21 6.91 0.97
C GLN A 612 -0.03 6.37 1.68
N GLU A 613 -0.01 6.42 3.01
CA GLU A 613 -1.06 5.93 3.92
C GLU A 613 -2.15 6.97 4.25
N GLY A 614 -3.01 6.64 5.23
CA GLY A 614 -4.22 7.39 5.60
C GLY A 614 -3.99 8.75 6.29
N GLY A 615 -5.10 9.42 6.62
CA GLY A 615 -5.11 10.66 7.42
C GLY A 615 -6.36 11.50 7.15
N ALA A 616 -6.82 12.30 8.12
CA ALA A 616 -8.08 13.06 8.01
C ALA A 616 -8.16 13.98 6.77
N ALA A 617 -7.02 14.54 6.34
CA ALA A 617 -6.93 15.34 5.12
C ALA A 617 -7.18 14.49 3.84
N ARG A 618 -6.73 13.23 3.83
CA ARG A 618 -6.89 12.29 2.72
C ARG A 618 -8.35 11.94 2.45
N GLU A 619 -9.20 11.90 3.47
CA GLU A 619 -10.64 11.66 3.28
C GLU A 619 -11.31 12.82 2.53
N CYS A 620 -10.95 14.07 2.82
CA CYS A 620 -11.41 15.22 2.03
C CYS A 620 -10.93 15.14 0.57
N LEU A 621 -9.70 14.70 0.33
CA LEU A 621 -9.18 14.50 -1.03
C LEU A 621 -9.95 13.39 -1.77
N LEU A 622 -10.22 12.28 -1.08
CA LEU A 622 -10.97 11.14 -1.60
C LEU A 622 -12.41 11.51 -1.94
N ASP A 623 -13.14 12.20 -1.06
CA ASP A 623 -14.53 12.59 -1.33
C ASP A 623 -14.66 13.57 -2.51
N ASN A 624 -13.69 14.48 -2.67
CA ASN A 624 -13.61 15.33 -3.88
C ASN A 624 -13.33 14.52 -5.16
N LEU A 625 -12.51 13.47 -5.08
CA LEU A 625 -12.23 12.58 -6.21
C LEU A 625 -13.42 11.68 -6.55
N VAL A 626 -14.14 11.17 -5.55
CA VAL A 626 -15.40 10.44 -5.74
C VAL A 626 -16.44 11.36 -6.38
N ALA A 627 -16.57 12.62 -5.94
CA ALA A 627 -17.46 13.59 -6.57
C ALA A 627 -17.06 13.89 -8.03
N ALA A 628 -15.76 13.94 -8.36
CA ALA A 628 -15.29 14.09 -9.73
C ALA A 628 -15.58 12.83 -10.59
N PHE A 629 -15.46 11.63 -10.00
CA PHE A 629 -15.72 10.35 -10.65
C PHE A 629 -17.22 10.10 -10.89
N ASP A 630 -18.07 10.36 -9.90
CA ASP A 630 -19.54 10.37 -10.06
C ASP A 630 -20.00 11.47 -11.04
N LYS A 631 -19.31 12.61 -11.12
CA LYS A 631 -19.59 13.63 -12.16
C LYS A 631 -19.21 13.15 -13.56
N ALA A 632 -18.14 12.38 -13.72
CA ALA A 632 -17.84 11.71 -14.99
C ALA A 632 -18.93 10.66 -15.33
N ALA A 633 -19.43 9.93 -14.33
CA ALA A 633 -20.57 9.01 -14.45
C ALA A 633 -21.93 9.69 -14.76
N ALA A 634 -22.02 11.01 -14.65
CA ALA A 634 -23.21 11.79 -15.02
C ALA A 634 -23.12 12.40 -16.44
N ALA A 635 -21.90 12.48 -17.01
CA ALA A 635 -21.65 12.99 -18.36
C ALA A 635 -21.37 11.87 -19.40
N GLY A 636 -21.34 10.63 -18.94
CA GLY A 636 -20.98 9.42 -19.68
C GLY A 636 -20.96 8.25 -18.69
N SER A 637 -20.18 7.20 -18.97
CA SER A 637 -19.86 6.19 -17.95
C SER A 637 -18.48 6.51 -17.32
N PRO A 638 -18.25 6.18 -16.03
CA PRO A 638 -17.02 6.55 -15.33
C PRO A 638 -15.83 5.70 -15.80
N SER A 639 -15.02 6.25 -16.71
CA SER A 639 -13.82 5.58 -17.21
C SER A 639 -12.66 5.64 -16.23
N VAL A 640 -11.79 4.62 -16.27
CA VAL A 640 -10.56 4.56 -15.47
C VAL A 640 -9.65 5.75 -15.79
N GLU A 641 -9.54 6.12 -17.08
CA GLU A 641 -8.82 7.31 -17.52
C GLU A 641 -9.33 8.61 -16.88
N ALA A 642 -10.65 8.78 -16.76
CA ALA A 642 -11.23 9.98 -16.17
C ALA A 642 -10.84 10.15 -14.70
N LEU A 643 -10.73 9.04 -13.95
CA LEU A 643 -10.23 9.03 -12.58
C LEU A 643 -8.73 9.36 -12.51
N ILE A 644 -7.91 8.76 -13.38
CA ILE A 644 -6.47 9.06 -13.45
C ILE A 644 -6.25 10.55 -13.77
N VAL A 645 -6.96 11.11 -14.75
CA VAL A 645 -6.89 12.55 -15.06
C VAL A 645 -7.38 13.40 -13.87
N ALA A 646 -8.45 13.01 -13.17
CA ALA A 646 -8.93 13.73 -11.99
C ALA A 646 -7.88 13.78 -10.86
N LEU A 647 -7.18 12.67 -10.59
CA LEU A 647 -6.07 12.62 -9.63
C LEU A 647 -4.97 13.65 -9.97
N THR A 648 -4.55 13.71 -11.23
CA THR A 648 -3.50 14.64 -11.69
C THR A 648 -3.88 16.13 -11.59
N GLN A 649 -5.18 16.45 -11.54
CA GLN A 649 -5.66 17.84 -11.41
C GLN A 649 -5.68 18.35 -9.97
N THR A 650 -5.65 17.45 -8.97
CA THR A 650 -5.73 17.84 -7.56
C THR A 650 -4.54 18.69 -7.14
N ASP A 651 -4.75 19.54 -6.12
CA ASP A 651 -3.64 20.26 -5.50
C ASP A 651 -2.69 19.34 -4.73
N HIS A 652 -3.15 18.17 -4.28
CA HIS A 652 -2.28 17.12 -3.74
C HIS A 652 -1.25 16.63 -4.77
N PHE A 653 -1.58 16.65 -6.06
CA PHE A 653 -0.63 16.28 -7.11
C PHE A 653 0.52 17.31 -7.24
N ARG A 654 0.20 18.61 -7.22
CA ARG A 654 1.16 19.70 -7.53
C ARG A 654 1.77 20.42 -6.32
N LEU A 655 1.18 20.30 -5.14
CA LEU A 655 1.61 20.99 -3.91
C LEU A 655 1.95 19.99 -2.81
N ARG A 656 2.83 20.40 -1.89
CA ARG A 656 3.23 19.63 -0.71
C ARG A 656 3.17 20.48 0.57
N SER A 657 3.00 19.81 1.70
CA SER A 657 3.02 20.37 3.05
C SER A 657 4.29 19.92 3.79
N GLY A 658 4.82 20.77 4.67
CA GLY A 658 5.99 20.43 5.48
C GLY A 658 6.36 21.51 6.51
N PRO A 659 7.23 21.18 7.48
CA PRO A 659 7.65 22.12 8.52
C PRO A 659 8.38 23.34 7.94
N GLU A 660 8.34 24.46 8.67
CA GLU A 660 9.18 25.63 8.37
C GLU A 660 10.64 25.35 8.74
N GLY A 661 11.58 25.99 8.04
CA GLY A 661 13.02 25.89 8.34
C GLY A 661 13.71 24.60 7.88
N GLY A 662 12.97 23.61 7.38
CA GLY A 662 13.51 22.42 6.72
C GLY A 662 14.16 22.75 5.37
N SER A 663 15.42 23.18 5.42
CA SER A 663 16.31 23.28 4.25
C SER A 663 16.20 22.01 3.40
N GLY A 664 16.12 22.17 2.07
CA GLY A 664 16.30 21.03 1.17
C GLY A 664 17.72 20.44 1.29
N PRO A 665 18.05 19.40 0.51
CA PRO A 665 19.40 18.87 0.41
C PRO A 665 20.33 19.88 -0.30
N GLY A 666 20.70 20.95 0.42
CA GLY A 666 21.83 21.79 0.05
C GLY A 666 23.10 20.95 0.04
N ALA A 667 23.94 21.19 -0.98
CA ALA A 667 25.20 20.51 -1.29
C ALA A 667 25.69 19.49 -0.24
N ALA A 668 25.65 18.21 -0.60
CA ALA A 668 26.18 17.12 0.23
C ALA A 668 27.58 17.48 0.76
N PRO A 669 27.85 17.28 2.07
CA PRO A 669 29.10 17.73 2.66
C PRO A 669 30.29 17.06 1.96
N SER A 670 31.25 17.87 1.54
CA SER A 670 32.48 17.41 0.90
C SER A 670 33.16 16.36 1.78
N GLY A 671 33.35 15.16 1.24
CA GLY A 671 33.94 14.04 1.99
C GLY A 671 35.29 14.41 2.59
N GLY A 672 35.43 14.20 3.90
CA GLY A 672 36.72 14.21 4.60
C GLY A 672 37.23 12.78 4.72
N ASP A 673 38.54 12.59 4.54
CA ASP A 673 39.16 11.27 4.46
C ASP A 673 39.01 10.46 5.77
N ALA A 674 38.56 9.21 5.64
CA ALA A 674 38.60 8.21 6.69
C ALA A 674 39.66 7.15 6.34
N GLY A 675 40.85 7.26 6.94
CA GLY A 675 41.92 6.27 6.78
C GLY A 675 41.59 4.92 7.44
N PRO A 676 42.24 3.82 7.02
CA PRO A 676 41.91 2.47 7.49
C PRO A 676 42.28 2.25 8.96
N GLY A 677 41.29 1.89 9.77
CA GLY A 677 41.47 1.33 11.11
C GLY A 677 41.85 -0.17 11.05
N PRO A 678 42.59 -0.70 12.05
CA PRO A 678 43.13 -2.05 12.00
C PRO A 678 42.08 -3.15 12.29
N ALA A 679 42.32 -4.33 11.74
CA ALA A 679 41.60 -5.55 12.10
C ALA A 679 42.04 -6.08 13.48
N PRO A 680 41.15 -6.73 14.26
CA PRO A 680 41.53 -7.50 15.45
C PRO A 680 41.98 -8.93 15.08
N ASP A 681 42.95 -9.46 15.83
CA ASP A 681 43.52 -10.79 15.65
C ASP A 681 42.56 -11.95 16.01
N GLY A 682 42.87 -13.15 15.51
CA GLY A 682 42.14 -14.38 15.80
C GLY A 682 42.73 -15.22 16.94
N GLY A 683 41.89 -16.07 17.54
CA GLY A 683 42.28 -17.05 18.56
C GLY A 683 41.13 -17.30 19.56
N GLY A 684 40.69 -18.53 19.83
CA GLY A 684 41.09 -19.83 19.26
C GLY A 684 39.96 -20.86 19.39
N GLY A 685 40.16 -22.06 18.83
CA GLY A 685 39.13 -23.11 18.78
C GLY A 685 38.99 -23.93 20.07
N GLY A 686 37.84 -24.60 20.22
CA GLY A 686 37.56 -25.55 21.30
C GLY A 686 36.40 -26.48 20.93
N ASP A 687 36.75 -27.75 20.68
CA ASP A 687 35.95 -28.99 20.64
C ASP A 687 34.53 -28.99 20.07
N GLY A 688 34.36 -29.76 18.98
CA GLY A 688 33.07 -29.97 18.33
C GLY A 688 32.17 -30.99 19.03
N GLY A 689 30.87 -30.68 19.08
CA GLY A 689 29.79 -31.64 19.31
C GLY A 689 28.89 -31.72 18.07
N SER A 690 28.64 -32.92 17.56
CA SER A 690 27.76 -33.14 16.40
C SER A 690 26.28 -32.94 16.79
N VAL A 691 25.62 -31.94 16.21
CA VAL A 691 24.18 -31.67 16.40
C VAL A 691 23.39 -32.23 15.21
N ALA A 692 22.23 -32.83 15.47
CA ALA A 692 21.36 -33.41 14.47
C ALA A 692 20.63 -32.34 13.61
N PRO A 693 20.22 -32.66 12.37
CA PRO A 693 19.41 -31.75 11.55
C PRO A 693 18.04 -31.49 12.19
N GLY A 694 17.56 -30.25 12.11
CA GLY A 694 16.25 -29.83 12.66
C GLY A 694 16.31 -29.01 13.97
N ALA A 695 17.50 -28.58 14.41
CA ALA A 695 17.66 -27.77 15.62
C ALA A 695 16.88 -26.44 15.53
N SER A 696 15.79 -26.33 16.29
CA SER A 696 15.00 -25.10 16.43
C SER A 696 15.56 -24.23 17.55
N GLN A 697 15.81 -22.94 17.29
CA GLN A 697 16.06 -21.96 18.36
C GLN A 697 14.77 -21.19 18.63
N THR A 698 14.45 -20.92 19.88
CA THR A 698 13.14 -20.39 20.30
C THR A 698 13.27 -19.29 21.34
N SER A 699 12.24 -18.45 21.49
CA SER A 699 12.11 -17.58 22.67
C SER A 699 12.24 -18.41 23.97
N PRO A 700 12.91 -17.90 25.02
CA PRO A 700 12.92 -18.57 26.32
C PRO A 700 11.49 -18.76 26.84
N GLY A 701 11.16 -19.98 27.26
CA GLY A 701 9.85 -20.28 27.87
C GLY A 701 8.76 -20.79 26.92
N ILE A 702 9.03 -21.00 25.63
CA ILE A 702 8.15 -21.76 24.73
C ILE A 702 8.72 -23.15 24.38
N THR A 703 7.83 -24.11 24.18
CA THR A 703 8.09 -25.38 23.48
C THR A 703 7.54 -25.29 22.06
N VAL A 704 8.28 -25.82 21.10
CA VAL A 704 7.88 -25.91 19.69
C VAL A 704 7.83 -27.38 19.27
N ASP A 705 6.78 -27.72 18.53
CA ASP A 705 6.54 -29.03 17.93
C ASP A 705 6.27 -28.83 16.43
N VAL A 706 6.93 -29.61 15.57
CA VAL A 706 6.92 -29.45 14.12
C VAL A 706 6.43 -30.75 13.49
N VAL A 707 5.24 -30.71 12.90
CA VAL A 707 4.57 -31.85 12.29
C VAL A 707 4.56 -31.64 10.78
N THR A 708 5.06 -32.60 10.01
CA THR A 708 4.85 -32.63 8.55
C THR A 708 3.41 -33.00 8.27
N ASP A 709 2.69 -32.04 7.68
CA ASP A 709 1.26 -32.04 7.44
C ASP A 709 0.95 -32.67 6.07
N SER A 710 1.81 -32.43 5.08
CA SER A 710 1.83 -33.12 3.79
C SER A 710 3.23 -33.14 3.16
N GLN A 711 3.50 -34.11 2.30
CA GLN A 711 4.79 -34.26 1.60
C GLN A 711 4.58 -34.88 0.21
N TRP A 712 5.38 -34.44 -0.77
CA TRP A 712 5.40 -34.94 -2.15
C TRP A 712 6.85 -34.92 -2.69
N ASP A 713 7.05 -35.43 -3.91
CA ASP A 713 8.38 -35.70 -4.50
C ASP A 713 9.34 -34.50 -4.55
N THR A 714 8.82 -33.27 -4.49
CA THR A 714 9.61 -32.03 -4.61
C THR A 714 9.33 -31.02 -3.49
N GLY A 715 8.70 -31.42 -2.38
CA GLY A 715 8.31 -30.46 -1.34
C GLY A 715 7.47 -31.04 -0.21
N TYR A 716 7.18 -30.19 0.77
CA TYR A 716 6.40 -30.55 1.94
C TYR A 716 5.74 -29.32 2.57
N CYS A 717 4.71 -29.53 3.38
CA CYS A 717 4.14 -28.54 4.29
C CYS A 717 4.30 -29.01 5.75
N ASN A 718 4.72 -28.11 6.63
CA ASN A 718 4.81 -28.36 8.07
C ASN A 718 3.85 -27.44 8.83
N LYS A 719 3.10 -28.02 9.77
CA LYS A 719 2.38 -27.34 10.85
C LYS A 719 3.35 -27.19 12.03
N VAL A 720 3.42 -25.99 12.61
CA VAL A 720 4.33 -25.66 13.70
C VAL A 720 3.52 -25.19 14.90
N ASN A 721 3.43 -26.06 15.90
CA ASN A 721 2.73 -25.82 17.15
C ASN A 721 3.68 -25.10 18.12
N VAL A 722 3.27 -23.95 18.64
CA VAL A 722 4.07 -23.12 19.57
C VAL A 722 3.30 -22.95 20.87
N LYS A 723 3.88 -23.37 22.00
CA LYS A 723 3.23 -23.36 23.31
C LYS A 723 4.09 -22.67 24.36
N ASN A 724 3.52 -21.72 25.10
CA ASN A 724 4.18 -21.11 26.24
C ASN A 724 4.11 -22.04 27.46
N THR A 725 5.27 -22.46 27.95
CA THR A 725 5.45 -23.32 29.14
C THR A 725 6.02 -22.55 30.34
N SER A 726 6.18 -21.23 30.24
CA SER A 726 6.60 -20.35 31.33
C SER A 726 5.40 -19.83 32.14
N SER A 727 5.70 -19.14 33.25
CA SER A 727 4.72 -18.49 34.12
C SER A 727 4.40 -17.03 33.75
N ALA A 728 4.98 -16.50 32.66
CA ALA A 728 4.74 -15.15 32.15
C ALA A 728 4.27 -15.18 30.69
N PRO A 729 3.66 -14.11 30.14
CA PRO A 729 3.42 -14.01 28.70
C PRO A 729 4.75 -14.01 27.93
N VAL A 730 4.79 -14.68 26.78
CA VAL A 730 5.98 -14.77 25.91
C VAL A 730 5.62 -14.27 24.52
N ASP A 731 6.39 -13.28 24.05
CA ASP A 731 6.47 -12.91 22.64
C ASP A 731 7.27 -14.01 21.91
N TRP A 732 6.59 -14.77 21.04
CA TRP A 732 7.14 -16.00 20.51
C TRP A 732 7.90 -15.79 19.21
N VAL A 733 9.12 -16.34 19.18
CA VAL A 733 9.99 -16.36 18.01
C VAL A 733 10.48 -17.80 17.85
N VAL A 734 10.39 -18.33 16.63
CA VAL A 734 10.79 -19.70 16.26
C VAL A 734 11.72 -19.63 15.05
N ARG A 735 12.99 -19.94 15.25
CA ARG A 735 14.00 -20.09 14.20
C ARG A 735 14.06 -21.55 13.78
N LEU A 736 13.74 -21.82 12.51
CA LEU A 736 13.79 -23.14 11.89
C LEU A 736 14.86 -23.19 10.80
N GLN A 737 15.39 -24.38 10.54
CA GLN A 737 16.17 -24.68 9.32
C GLN A 737 15.36 -25.66 8.45
N PRO A 738 14.43 -25.16 7.61
CA PRO A 738 13.71 -25.99 6.65
C PRO A 738 14.68 -26.55 5.59
N GLN A 739 14.32 -27.67 4.97
CA GLN A 739 14.98 -28.13 3.75
C GLN A 739 14.28 -27.48 2.55
N GLY A 740 15.07 -27.05 1.56
CA GLY A 740 14.56 -26.34 0.39
C GLY A 740 14.11 -24.89 0.67
N THR A 741 13.42 -24.30 -0.29
CA THR A 741 12.96 -22.91 -0.25
C THR A 741 11.51 -22.83 0.22
N ILE A 742 11.25 -22.08 1.31
CA ILE A 742 9.88 -21.78 1.75
C ILE A 742 9.19 -20.85 0.75
N ASN A 743 8.15 -21.36 0.09
CA ASN A 743 7.35 -20.66 -0.91
C ASN A 743 5.98 -20.21 -0.37
N GLN A 744 5.61 -20.66 0.84
CA GLN A 744 4.29 -20.54 1.45
C GLN A 744 4.44 -20.43 2.97
N HIS A 745 3.68 -19.54 3.62
CA HIS A 745 3.51 -19.52 5.07
C HIS A 745 2.19 -18.84 5.48
N TRP A 746 1.68 -19.17 6.65
CA TRP A 746 0.43 -18.62 7.20
C TRP A 746 0.46 -18.55 8.73
N SER A 747 -0.35 -17.67 9.31
CA SER A 747 -0.49 -17.43 10.76
C SER A 747 0.79 -17.01 11.51
N ALA A 748 1.79 -16.52 10.78
CA ALA A 748 3.04 -15.96 11.29
C ALA A 748 3.59 -14.91 10.32
N ASN A 749 4.42 -14.00 10.79
CA ASN A 749 5.42 -13.32 9.97
C ASN A 749 6.54 -14.29 9.59
N LYS A 750 7.26 -14.00 8.51
CA LYS A 750 8.49 -14.72 8.09
C LYS A 750 9.60 -13.72 7.81
N ARG A 751 10.81 -14.01 8.32
CA ARG A 751 12.04 -13.30 7.96
C ARG A 751 13.20 -14.29 7.82
N ASP A 752 14.02 -14.12 6.78
CA ASP A 752 15.17 -14.98 6.50
C ASP A 752 16.44 -14.38 7.13
N GLU A 753 17.17 -15.18 7.92
CA GLU A 753 18.30 -14.68 8.70
C GLU A 753 19.42 -15.75 8.79
N GLY A 754 20.56 -15.48 8.15
CA GLY A 754 21.79 -16.28 8.32
C GLY A 754 21.66 -17.78 7.99
N GLY A 755 20.92 -18.13 6.94
CA GLY A 755 20.69 -19.53 6.55
C GLY A 755 19.68 -20.27 7.44
N ALA A 756 18.86 -19.53 8.19
CA ALA A 756 17.68 -20.05 8.88
C ALA A 756 16.47 -19.14 8.57
N VAL A 757 15.27 -19.68 8.77
CA VAL A 757 14.02 -18.92 8.66
C VAL A 757 13.49 -18.67 10.06
N ILE A 758 13.21 -17.40 10.39
CA ILE A 758 12.58 -17.02 11.64
C ILE A 758 11.11 -16.71 11.39
N PHE A 759 10.27 -17.29 12.24
CA PHE A 759 8.86 -17.01 12.37
C PHE A 759 8.59 -16.30 13.69
N ASP A 760 7.68 -15.34 13.66
CA ASP A 760 7.14 -14.64 14.81
C ASP A 760 5.64 -14.40 14.58
N GLY A 761 4.87 -14.16 15.64
CA GLY A 761 3.43 -14.00 15.48
C GLY A 761 3.03 -12.70 14.79
N LEU A 762 1.90 -12.76 14.10
CA LEU A 762 1.18 -11.60 13.60
C LEU A 762 0.64 -10.78 14.78
N ASP A 763 0.18 -9.54 14.52
CA ASP A 763 -0.35 -8.62 15.54
C ASP A 763 -1.49 -9.20 16.42
N TRP A 764 -2.12 -10.31 16.00
CA TRP A 764 -3.18 -11.01 16.73
C TRP A 764 -2.76 -12.30 17.44
N ASN A 765 -1.54 -12.83 17.24
CA ASN A 765 -1.03 -14.03 17.93
C ASN A 765 0.40 -13.97 18.47
N ASN A 766 1.15 -12.86 18.32
CA ASN A 766 2.54 -12.70 18.80
C ASN A 766 2.77 -13.01 20.30
N VAL A 767 1.85 -12.64 21.20
CA VAL A 767 2.01 -12.87 22.64
C VAL A 767 1.16 -14.06 23.13
N LEU A 768 1.83 -15.15 23.50
CA LEU A 768 1.21 -16.30 24.17
C LEU A 768 1.16 -16.11 25.69
N GLN A 769 -0.01 -16.26 26.30
CA GLN A 769 -0.18 -16.32 27.75
C GLN A 769 0.36 -17.65 28.33
N PRO A 770 0.66 -17.73 29.65
CA PRO A 770 1.10 -18.97 30.30
C PRO A 770 0.20 -20.18 29.98
N GLY A 771 0.77 -21.25 29.42
CA GLY A 771 0.06 -22.46 29.00
C GLY A 771 -0.66 -22.36 27.65
N GLN A 772 -0.84 -21.17 27.08
CA GLN A 772 -1.48 -20.97 25.78
C GLN A 772 -0.63 -21.56 24.66
N SER A 773 -1.28 -21.99 23.58
CA SER A 773 -0.64 -22.44 22.34
C SER A 773 -1.22 -21.69 21.14
N THR A 774 -0.41 -21.52 20.10
CA THR A 774 -0.84 -21.15 18.75
C THR A 774 -0.21 -22.13 17.76
N SER A 775 -0.60 -22.06 16.49
CA SER A 775 0.05 -22.81 15.43
C SER A 775 0.16 -21.96 14.17
N PHE A 776 1.33 -21.99 13.55
CA PHE A 776 1.56 -21.47 12.22
C PHE A 776 1.89 -22.61 11.26
N GLY A 777 2.06 -22.32 9.97
CA GLY A 777 2.55 -23.32 9.04
C GLY A 777 3.28 -22.71 7.86
N PHE A 778 4.02 -23.57 7.17
CA PHE A 778 4.77 -23.22 5.97
C PHE A 778 4.84 -24.40 5.01
N CYS A 779 5.04 -24.13 3.72
CA CYS A 779 5.48 -25.15 2.77
C CYS A 779 6.80 -24.77 2.13
N ALA A 780 7.61 -25.79 1.82
CA ALA A 780 8.91 -25.66 1.17
C ALA A 780 8.98 -26.53 -0.09
N THR A 781 9.71 -26.05 -1.10
CA THR A 781 10.11 -26.82 -2.29
C THR A 781 11.56 -27.25 -2.10
N LEU A 782 11.84 -28.54 -2.18
CA LEU A 782 13.17 -29.14 -1.93
C LEU A 782 14.20 -28.74 -2.99
#